data_AF-A0A1H6A8K0-F1
#
_entry.id   AF-A0A1H6A8K0-F1
#
_cell.length_a   1.000
_cell.length_b   1.000
_cell.length_c   1.000
_cell.angle_alpha   90.00
_cell.angle_beta   90.00
_cell.angle_gamma   90.00
#
_symmetry.space_group_name_H-M   'P 1'
#
loop_
_entity.id
_entity.type
_entity.pdbx_description
1 polymer ?
#
loop_
_entity_poly.entity_id
_entity_poly.type
_entity_poly.pdbx_seq_one_letter_code
_entity_poly.pdbx_strand_id
1 'polypeptide(L)'
;MFSKVLIANRGAIACRVIRTLKQLNIGSVAVYSEADSQSLHVVDADEAFSLGQGGASETYLDQDKIISMAKQSGAEAIHPGYGFLSENPDFVERCEQEGLVFLGPTAEQMRAFGLKHSARSIATQANVPLLPGTDLLNDKQQALLEAQKIGYPVMLKSTAGGGGIGMQCCFTSQELDEAYDSVKRLSENNFSNSGVFIEKFIQQARHIEVQIFGDGQGCVVALGERDCSAQRRNQKVIEETPAPNLSDETRAKLQDTAVRLAREVNYRNAGTIEFVLDQQTQEFYFLEVNTRLQVEHGVTEEVFGVDLVEWMVRQGAGQLDLSMLGANLTSQGHAIQVRLYAEDANKNFQPCAGLLSHVEWAEQENLRVEHWIEAGVEVSPFFDPMLAKVIVHAKDRETALAELKRSLDNSTIYGIEHNQAYLRQLLASDLVKKGEVLTQSLNTFEFKPNTFDVISGGTQTTIQDYPARTGYWDIGVPPSGPMDSLSFRLANALLANDESCAGLEIIVSGPTLKFNQATRIALTGASIQASLDGESVAMNTAIEIESGQTLKLGKVLDGARTYLAVNGGIDCPEYLGSRSTFTLGQFGGHAGRALIAGDVLHINQASQASTTTFSSIAQPKFNGDWQIRVIYGPHGAPDFFTQEDINAFFDAEWKVHFNSSRTGVRLIGPKPDWARTDGGEAGLHPSNIHDNAYAVGTIDFTGDMPVILGPDGPSLGGFVCPATIIKADLWKMGQLKAGDKIRFTPVSLADAELAERAQLSQIETGVINELALPKAELDSPIIKTTPANQYGEQVVYRPSGEDYLLVEYGPQILDIRLRFRVHALMLKLQQRNLAGVQELTPGIRSLQIHYDNLLLPREQLLSELEQIEASLDNIDELIVPARVVHLPLSWDDEATRLAIRKYDEVVRKDAPWCPDNIEFIRRINGLDSVEDVKRIVFDASYLVMGLGDVYLGAPVATPMDPRHRLVTTKYNPARTWTPENAVGIGGAYMCVYGMEGPGGYQFVGRTLQMWNRYRQTEAFSKPWLLRFFDQIKFYEVSAEELLDIREKHPQGHYPVKIEETEFSLADYQSLLDEHADEIKESKARQQKAFEEERQRWEDSGQANFVATEIEQSSVQTELEEGQEAIESHVAGNIWQVLVEPGQTVKENDVVMILEAMKMELEVTASVSGVIDTICHEAGAQVHAGEPLLVVNTTAA
;
A
#
# COMPACT_ATOMS: atom_id res chain seq x y z
N MET A 1 -10.39 -24.34 -35.54
CA MET A 1 -9.94 -23.58 -34.36
C MET A 1 -10.78 -22.33 -34.24
N PHE A 2 -11.12 -21.92 -33.02
CA PHE A 2 -11.85 -20.67 -32.77
C PHE A 2 -10.94 -19.46 -33.04
N SER A 3 -11.55 -18.33 -33.38
CA SER A 3 -10.89 -17.02 -33.44
C SER A 3 -10.88 -16.34 -32.07
N LYS A 4 -11.96 -16.48 -31.31
CA LYS A 4 -12.14 -15.83 -30.00
C LYS A 4 -12.95 -16.68 -29.02
N VAL A 5 -12.52 -16.70 -27.77
CA VAL A 5 -13.16 -17.46 -26.68
C VAL A 5 -13.39 -16.53 -25.49
N LEU A 6 -14.63 -16.53 -24.98
CA LEU A 6 -14.98 -15.83 -23.74
C LEU A 6 -14.77 -16.73 -22.54
N ILE A 7 -14.25 -16.18 -21.46
CA ILE A 7 -14.02 -16.89 -20.21
C ILE A 7 -15.10 -16.47 -19.23
N ALA A 8 -16.05 -17.36 -18.94
CA ALA A 8 -17.14 -17.11 -17.98
C ALA A 8 -16.67 -17.39 -16.54
N ASN A 9 -15.55 -16.78 -16.14
CA ASN A 9 -14.91 -16.99 -14.85
C ASN A 9 -13.97 -15.82 -14.50
N ARG A 10 -13.38 -15.87 -13.31
CA ARG A 10 -12.43 -14.88 -12.78
C ARG A 10 -11.17 -15.53 -12.20
N GLY A 11 -10.25 -14.71 -11.72
CA GLY A 11 -9.15 -15.15 -10.88
C GLY A 11 -8.18 -16.12 -11.56
N ALA A 12 -7.58 -17.03 -10.79
CA ALA A 12 -6.46 -17.87 -11.26
C ALA A 12 -6.81 -18.75 -12.47
N ILE A 13 -8.04 -19.25 -12.57
CA ILE A 13 -8.47 -20.06 -13.72
C ILE A 13 -8.63 -19.23 -14.97
N ALA A 14 -9.13 -17.99 -14.86
CA ALA A 14 -9.24 -17.10 -16.00
C ALA A 14 -7.84 -16.76 -16.56
N CYS A 15 -6.89 -16.39 -15.69
CA CYS A 15 -5.49 -16.19 -16.09
C CYS A 15 -4.90 -17.44 -16.77
N ARG A 16 -5.16 -18.63 -16.23
CA ARG A 16 -4.67 -19.88 -16.82
C ARG A 16 -5.25 -20.12 -18.22
N VAL A 17 -6.55 -19.91 -18.41
CA VAL A 17 -7.19 -20.08 -19.71
C VAL A 17 -6.64 -19.07 -20.72
N ILE A 18 -6.46 -17.80 -20.33
CA ILE A 18 -5.86 -16.74 -21.18
C ILE A 18 -4.47 -17.18 -21.69
N ARG A 19 -3.61 -17.71 -20.81
CA ARG A 19 -2.28 -18.20 -21.20
C ARG A 19 -2.34 -19.27 -22.30
N THR A 20 -3.23 -20.25 -22.16
CA THR A 20 -3.40 -21.31 -23.16
C THR A 20 -4.01 -20.76 -24.47
N LEU A 21 -5.01 -19.87 -24.40
CA LEU A 21 -5.58 -19.24 -25.59
C LEU A 21 -4.55 -18.43 -26.38
N LYS A 22 -3.69 -17.68 -25.68
CA LYS A 22 -2.59 -16.93 -26.27
C LYS A 22 -1.60 -17.84 -27.00
N GLN A 23 -1.22 -18.98 -26.42
CA GLN A 23 -0.36 -19.98 -27.07
C GLN A 23 -1.01 -20.57 -28.34
N LEU A 24 -2.33 -20.71 -28.35
CA LEU A 24 -3.11 -21.19 -29.50
C LEU A 24 -3.40 -20.10 -30.54
N ASN A 25 -2.96 -18.85 -30.30
CA ASN A 25 -3.29 -17.65 -31.10
C ASN A 25 -4.81 -17.43 -31.23
N ILE A 26 -5.53 -17.55 -30.12
CA ILE A 26 -6.98 -17.32 -30.02
C ILE A 26 -7.20 -16.08 -29.14
N GLY A 27 -8.04 -15.16 -29.62
CA GLY A 27 -8.40 -13.97 -28.84
C GLY A 27 -9.15 -14.34 -27.57
N SER A 28 -8.75 -13.76 -26.45
CA SER A 28 -9.32 -13.97 -25.13
C SER A 28 -10.26 -12.83 -24.75
N VAL A 29 -11.44 -13.17 -24.24
CA VAL A 29 -12.40 -12.19 -23.70
C VAL A 29 -12.62 -12.47 -22.22
N ALA A 30 -12.22 -11.53 -21.37
CA ALA A 30 -12.52 -11.53 -19.95
C ALA A 30 -13.85 -10.80 -19.67
N VAL A 31 -14.51 -11.23 -18.60
CA VAL A 31 -15.62 -10.52 -17.97
C VAL A 31 -15.26 -10.29 -16.52
N TYR A 32 -15.63 -9.15 -15.94
CA TYR A 32 -15.22 -8.83 -14.58
C TYR A 32 -16.29 -8.09 -13.78
N SER A 33 -16.36 -8.34 -12.48
CA SER A 33 -17.00 -7.41 -11.52
C SER A 33 -16.10 -6.19 -11.35
N GLU A 34 -16.64 -5.01 -11.06
CA GLU A 34 -15.82 -3.81 -10.78
C GLU A 34 -14.79 -4.04 -9.67
N ALA A 35 -15.09 -4.93 -8.72
CA ALA A 35 -14.18 -5.35 -7.66
C ALA A 35 -12.95 -6.14 -8.15
N ASP A 36 -12.98 -6.63 -9.39
CA ASP A 36 -11.90 -7.37 -10.06
C ASP A 36 -11.22 -6.56 -11.19
N SER A 37 -11.57 -5.28 -11.36
CA SER A 37 -11.08 -4.42 -12.45
C SER A 37 -9.55 -4.38 -12.59
N GLN A 38 -8.83 -4.56 -11.47
CA GLN A 38 -7.37 -4.56 -11.43
C GLN A 38 -6.75 -5.97 -11.41
N SER A 39 -7.55 -7.03 -11.51
CA SER A 39 -7.05 -8.40 -11.51
C SER A 39 -6.28 -8.71 -12.79
N LEU A 40 -5.24 -9.56 -12.70
CA LEU A 40 -4.43 -9.97 -13.86
C LEU A 40 -5.26 -10.54 -15.02
N HIS A 41 -6.38 -11.23 -14.77
CA HIS A 41 -7.19 -11.77 -15.86
C HIS A 41 -7.89 -10.69 -16.70
N VAL A 42 -8.09 -9.50 -16.14
CA VAL A 42 -8.61 -8.32 -16.85
C VAL A 42 -7.47 -7.67 -17.63
N VAL A 43 -6.32 -7.51 -16.98
CA VAL A 43 -5.13 -6.87 -17.55
C VAL A 43 -4.54 -7.69 -18.71
N ASP A 44 -4.50 -9.01 -18.59
CA ASP A 44 -3.85 -9.92 -19.55
C ASP A 44 -4.72 -10.31 -20.76
N ALA A 45 -6.04 -10.08 -20.70
CA ALA A 45 -6.96 -10.46 -21.77
C ALA A 45 -6.88 -9.48 -22.97
N ASP A 46 -7.19 -9.97 -24.16
CA ASP A 46 -7.21 -9.12 -25.37
C ASP A 46 -8.39 -8.11 -25.33
N GLU A 47 -9.52 -8.52 -24.76
CA GLU A 47 -10.69 -7.68 -24.49
C GLU A 47 -11.28 -8.00 -23.11
N ALA A 48 -11.75 -6.99 -22.38
CA ALA A 48 -12.40 -7.15 -21.09
C ALA A 48 -13.70 -6.34 -20.99
N PHE A 49 -14.74 -6.91 -20.40
CA PHE A 49 -16.05 -6.28 -20.24
C PHE A 49 -16.54 -6.30 -18.79
N SER A 50 -16.90 -5.14 -18.26
CA SER A 50 -17.49 -5.05 -16.92
C SER A 50 -18.90 -5.65 -16.89
N LEU A 51 -19.18 -6.44 -15.85
CA LEU A 51 -20.50 -6.95 -15.48
C LEU A 51 -21.22 -6.02 -14.48
N GLY A 52 -20.55 -4.95 -14.05
CA GLY A 52 -21.02 -3.99 -13.05
C GLY A 52 -20.56 -4.33 -11.62
N GLN A 53 -21.17 -3.65 -10.65
CA GLN A 53 -20.92 -3.85 -9.22
C GLN A 53 -21.76 -4.99 -8.64
N GLY A 54 -21.31 -5.56 -7.52
CA GLY A 54 -22.04 -6.57 -6.76
C GLY A 54 -21.30 -7.89 -6.58
N GLY A 55 -21.97 -8.85 -5.95
CA GLY A 55 -21.45 -10.19 -5.70
C GLY A 55 -21.68 -11.13 -6.89
N ALA A 56 -21.51 -12.42 -6.65
CA ALA A 56 -21.56 -13.43 -7.71
C ALA A 56 -22.93 -13.48 -8.42
N SER A 57 -24.05 -13.31 -7.71
CA SER A 57 -25.41 -13.33 -8.26
C SER A 57 -25.67 -12.22 -9.27
N GLU A 58 -25.15 -11.02 -8.99
CA GLU A 58 -25.34 -9.85 -9.84
C GLU A 58 -24.36 -9.81 -11.02
N THR A 59 -23.30 -10.63 -10.99
CA THR A 59 -22.20 -10.61 -11.95
C THR A 59 -21.98 -11.97 -12.61
N TYR A 60 -21.05 -12.79 -12.12
CA TYR A 60 -20.58 -14.02 -12.78
C TYR A 60 -21.62 -15.14 -12.90
N LEU A 61 -22.74 -15.07 -12.16
CA LEU A 61 -23.86 -16.01 -12.28
C LEU A 61 -25.00 -15.48 -13.18
N ASP A 62 -24.92 -14.23 -13.65
CA ASP A 62 -25.91 -13.63 -14.53
C ASP A 62 -25.69 -14.11 -15.97
N GLN A 63 -26.45 -15.14 -16.35
CA GLN A 63 -26.38 -15.75 -17.67
C GLN A 63 -26.66 -14.77 -18.80
N ASP A 64 -27.59 -13.82 -18.61
CA ASP A 64 -27.97 -12.86 -19.65
C ASP A 64 -26.83 -11.88 -19.93
N LYS A 65 -26.15 -11.39 -18.88
CA LYS A 65 -24.96 -10.54 -19.04
C LYS A 65 -23.84 -11.29 -19.77
N ILE A 66 -23.52 -12.51 -19.34
CA ILE A 66 -22.44 -13.32 -19.95
C ILE A 66 -22.71 -13.57 -21.44
N ILE A 67 -23.93 -14.01 -21.79
CA ILE A 67 -24.31 -14.26 -23.19
C ILE A 67 -24.31 -12.95 -24.01
N SER A 68 -24.76 -11.84 -23.43
CA SER A 68 -24.71 -10.54 -24.10
C SER A 68 -23.28 -10.12 -24.42
N MET A 69 -22.34 -10.27 -23.48
CA MET A 69 -20.92 -9.93 -23.68
C MET A 69 -20.23 -10.88 -24.68
N ALA A 70 -20.57 -12.18 -24.66
CA ALA A 70 -20.08 -13.13 -25.66
C ALA A 70 -20.49 -12.72 -27.08
N LYS A 71 -21.75 -12.31 -27.25
CA LYS A 71 -22.28 -11.82 -28.53
C LYS A 71 -21.65 -10.49 -28.96
N GLN A 72 -21.52 -9.55 -28.03
CA GLN A 72 -20.94 -8.22 -28.30
C GLN A 72 -19.47 -8.31 -28.74
N SER A 73 -18.69 -9.17 -28.08
CA SER A 73 -17.27 -9.41 -28.41
C SER A 73 -17.09 -10.28 -29.67
N GLY A 74 -18.11 -11.02 -30.08
CA GLY A 74 -18.03 -11.99 -31.19
C GLY A 74 -17.29 -13.27 -30.82
N ALA A 75 -17.28 -13.66 -29.53
CA ALA A 75 -16.75 -14.94 -29.10
C ALA A 75 -17.56 -16.11 -29.69
N GLU A 76 -16.87 -17.18 -30.11
CA GLU A 76 -17.50 -18.36 -30.71
C GLU A 76 -17.71 -19.50 -29.70
N ALA A 77 -16.97 -19.46 -28.59
CA ALA A 77 -17.04 -20.43 -27.52
C ALA A 77 -16.90 -19.78 -26.15
N ILE A 78 -17.42 -20.46 -25.13
CA ILE A 78 -17.31 -20.06 -23.73
C ILE A 78 -16.53 -21.13 -22.96
N HIS A 79 -15.42 -20.72 -22.33
CA HIS A 79 -14.72 -21.53 -21.35
C HIS A 79 -15.26 -21.20 -19.96
N PRO A 80 -15.90 -22.17 -19.26
CA PRO A 80 -16.53 -21.88 -17.97
C PRO A 80 -15.55 -21.94 -16.78
N GLY A 81 -14.36 -22.52 -16.96
CA GLY A 81 -13.46 -22.79 -15.85
C GLY A 81 -14.07 -23.78 -14.85
N TYR A 82 -14.11 -23.39 -13.58
CA TYR A 82 -14.77 -24.13 -12.49
C TYR A 82 -15.54 -23.19 -11.56
N GLY A 83 -16.57 -23.71 -10.89
CA GLY A 83 -17.50 -22.87 -10.13
C GLY A 83 -18.39 -22.02 -11.05
N PHE A 84 -19.15 -21.09 -10.47
CA PHE A 84 -20.13 -20.27 -11.20
C PHE A 84 -21.07 -21.11 -12.09
N LEU A 85 -21.04 -20.88 -13.40
CA LEU A 85 -21.91 -21.52 -14.38
C LEU A 85 -21.33 -22.83 -14.95
N SER A 86 -20.18 -23.32 -14.45
CA SER A 86 -19.47 -24.46 -15.02
C SER A 86 -20.21 -25.80 -14.97
N GLU A 87 -21.13 -25.96 -14.02
CA GLU A 87 -21.97 -27.16 -13.87
C GLU A 87 -23.46 -26.81 -13.95
N ASN A 88 -23.79 -25.73 -14.68
CA ASN A 88 -25.17 -25.30 -14.88
C ASN A 88 -25.70 -25.81 -16.23
N PRO A 89 -26.54 -26.87 -16.25
CA PRO A 89 -27.02 -27.44 -17.51
C PRO A 89 -27.89 -26.48 -18.32
N ASP A 90 -28.62 -25.58 -17.66
CA ASP A 90 -29.48 -24.60 -18.34
C ASP A 90 -28.65 -23.53 -19.06
N PHE A 91 -27.50 -23.16 -18.50
CA PHE A 91 -26.53 -22.29 -19.16
C PHE A 91 -25.90 -22.95 -20.39
N VAL A 92 -25.60 -24.26 -20.33
CA VAL A 92 -25.10 -25.02 -21.49
C VAL A 92 -26.13 -25.01 -22.62
N GLU A 93 -27.39 -25.31 -22.31
CA GLU A 93 -28.49 -25.26 -23.30
C GLU A 93 -28.66 -23.86 -23.87
N ARG A 94 -28.52 -22.82 -23.03
CA ARG A 94 -28.57 -21.44 -23.47
C ARG A 94 -27.42 -21.09 -24.43
N CYS A 95 -26.20 -21.53 -24.14
CA CYS A 95 -25.07 -21.37 -25.06
C CYS A 95 -25.37 -22.00 -26.42
N GLU A 96 -25.85 -23.24 -26.44
CA GLU A 96 -26.17 -23.98 -27.67
C GLU A 96 -27.29 -23.30 -28.49
N GLN A 97 -28.34 -22.81 -27.82
CA GLN A 97 -29.43 -22.05 -28.44
C GLN A 97 -28.96 -20.77 -29.12
N GLU A 98 -27.91 -20.16 -28.57
CA GLU A 98 -27.34 -18.90 -29.03
C GLU A 98 -26.16 -19.09 -30.00
N GLY A 99 -25.88 -20.34 -30.39
CA GLY A 99 -24.81 -20.70 -31.33
C GLY A 99 -23.40 -20.61 -30.74
N LEU A 100 -23.27 -20.56 -29.41
CA LEU A 100 -22.00 -20.52 -28.70
C LEU A 100 -21.59 -21.94 -28.27
N VAL A 101 -20.33 -22.31 -28.53
CA VAL A 101 -19.82 -23.62 -28.10
C VAL A 101 -19.44 -23.58 -26.62
N PHE A 102 -20.11 -24.37 -25.79
CA PHE A 102 -19.72 -24.56 -24.40
C PHE A 102 -18.55 -25.56 -24.30
N LEU A 103 -17.41 -25.12 -23.76
CA LEU A 103 -16.22 -25.96 -23.61
C LEU A 103 -16.31 -26.83 -22.34
N GLY A 104 -17.16 -27.85 -22.39
CA GLY A 104 -17.42 -28.78 -21.30
C GLY A 104 -18.38 -29.90 -21.69
N PRO A 105 -18.89 -30.69 -20.73
CA PRO A 105 -19.87 -31.75 -21.02
C PRO A 105 -21.21 -31.17 -21.53
N THR A 106 -22.07 -32.05 -22.04
CA THR A 106 -23.43 -31.67 -22.47
C THR A 106 -24.35 -31.46 -21.27
N ALA A 107 -25.43 -30.70 -21.44
CA ALA A 107 -26.45 -30.51 -20.40
C ALA A 107 -27.05 -31.84 -19.93
N GLU A 108 -27.25 -32.81 -20.83
CA GLU A 108 -27.73 -34.15 -20.51
C GLU A 108 -26.75 -34.90 -19.60
N GLN A 109 -25.46 -34.88 -19.93
CA GLN A 109 -24.40 -35.51 -19.13
C GLN A 109 -24.27 -34.88 -17.74
N MET A 110 -24.40 -33.54 -17.65
CA MET A 110 -24.41 -32.85 -16.36
C MET A 110 -25.59 -33.29 -15.49
N ARG A 111 -26.81 -33.35 -16.06
CA ARG A 111 -28.00 -33.80 -15.32
C ARG A 111 -27.92 -35.27 -14.90
N ALA A 112 -27.31 -36.13 -15.73
CA ALA A 112 -27.11 -37.55 -15.43
C ALA A 112 -26.30 -37.76 -14.14
N PHE A 113 -25.28 -36.93 -13.90
CA PHE A 113 -24.44 -37.01 -12.70
C PHE A 113 -24.85 -36.06 -11.57
N GLY A 114 -25.58 -34.98 -11.84
CA GLY A 114 -25.99 -33.99 -10.82
C GLY A 114 -27.03 -34.49 -9.82
N LEU A 115 -27.79 -35.54 -10.16
CA LEU A 115 -28.79 -36.14 -9.26
C LEU A 115 -28.24 -37.43 -8.62
N LYS A 116 -28.13 -37.46 -7.28
CA LYS A 116 -27.56 -38.60 -6.51
C LYS A 116 -28.14 -39.97 -6.91
N HIS A 117 -29.45 -40.07 -7.13
CA HIS A 117 -30.09 -41.34 -7.51
C HIS A 117 -29.75 -41.77 -8.95
N SER A 118 -29.64 -40.81 -9.87
CA SER A 118 -29.28 -41.07 -11.27
C SER A 118 -27.81 -41.47 -11.37
N ALA A 119 -26.92 -40.73 -10.71
CA ALA A 119 -25.50 -41.06 -10.61
C ALA A 119 -25.27 -42.46 -10.02
N ARG A 120 -25.99 -42.82 -8.94
CA ARG A 120 -25.90 -44.15 -8.32
C ARG A 120 -26.42 -45.26 -9.23
N SER A 121 -27.50 -45.02 -10.00
CA SER A 121 -28.01 -45.97 -10.99
C SER A 121 -26.99 -46.22 -12.10
N ILE A 122 -26.39 -45.15 -12.64
CA ILE A 122 -25.35 -45.24 -13.68
C ILE A 122 -24.12 -45.97 -13.13
N ALA A 123 -23.68 -45.64 -11.92
CA ALA A 123 -22.57 -46.33 -11.25
C ALA A 123 -22.86 -47.84 -11.04
N THR A 124 -24.10 -48.21 -10.69
CA THR A 124 -24.51 -49.61 -10.58
C THR A 124 -24.47 -50.32 -11.93
N GLN A 125 -24.99 -49.69 -12.99
CA GLN A 125 -24.97 -50.22 -14.35
C GLN A 125 -23.54 -50.39 -14.88
N ALA A 126 -22.66 -49.42 -14.60
CA ALA A 126 -21.24 -49.43 -14.91
C ALA A 126 -20.44 -50.43 -14.05
N ASN A 127 -21.05 -51.11 -13.08
CA ASN A 127 -20.41 -52.00 -12.11
C ASN A 127 -19.24 -51.31 -11.38
N VAL A 128 -19.53 -50.13 -10.82
CA VAL A 128 -18.65 -49.32 -9.98
C VAL A 128 -18.87 -49.65 -8.51
N PRO A 129 -17.83 -49.84 -7.69
CA PRO A 129 -17.99 -50.06 -6.25
C PRO A 129 -18.70 -48.88 -5.56
N LEU A 130 -19.81 -49.15 -4.88
CA LEU A 130 -20.57 -48.16 -4.12
C LEU A 130 -20.40 -48.38 -2.61
N LEU A 131 -20.47 -47.31 -1.83
CA LEU A 131 -20.51 -47.42 -0.37
C LEU A 131 -21.71 -48.28 0.07
N PRO A 132 -21.50 -49.26 0.96
CA PRO A 132 -22.60 -50.00 1.58
C PRO A 132 -23.56 -49.02 2.23
N GLY A 133 -24.83 -49.06 1.83
CA GLY A 133 -25.82 -48.09 2.26
C GLY A 133 -27.23 -48.56 1.94
N THR A 134 -28.21 -47.78 2.38
CA THR A 134 -29.63 -48.08 2.17
C THR A 134 -30.22 -47.23 1.07
N ASP A 135 -31.34 -47.67 0.52
CA ASP A 135 -32.30 -46.76 -0.10
C ASP A 135 -32.90 -45.81 0.97
N LEU A 136 -33.86 -45.00 0.55
CA LEU A 136 -34.64 -44.15 1.47
C LEU A 136 -35.28 -44.98 2.60
N LEU A 137 -35.02 -44.55 3.83
CA LEU A 137 -35.55 -45.16 5.04
C LEU A 137 -36.95 -44.63 5.32
N ASN A 138 -37.89 -45.52 5.64
CA ASN A 138 -39.27 -45.16 5.96
C ASN A 138 -39.40 -44.61 7.39
N ASP A 139 -38.66 -45.21 8.32
CA ASP A 139 -38.71 -44.86 9.74
C ASP A 139 -37.37 -45.10 10.46
N LYS A 140 -37.32 -44.66 11.71
CA LYS A 140 -36.16 -44.78 12.60
C LYS A 140 -35.81 -46.25 12.92
N GLN A 141 -36.82 -47.12 13.02
CA GLN A 141 -36.59 -48.53 13.38
C GLN A 141 -35.89 -49.28 12.23
N GLN A 142 -36.27 -48.98 10.99
CA GLN A 142 -35.58 -49.45 9.80
C GLN A 142 -34.13 -48.95 9.77
N ALA A 143 -33.87 -47.68 10.13
CA ALA A 143 -32.52 -47.14 10.19
C ALA A 143 -31.61 -47.93 11.14
N LEU A 144 -32.10 -48.26 12.34
CA LEU A 144 -31.34 -49.04 13.33
C LEU A 144 -31.05 -50.47 12.87
N LEU A 145 -32.03 -51.12 12.22
CA LEU A 145 -31.87 -52.48 11.67
C LEU A 145 -30.86 -52.51 10.53
N GLU A 146 -30.95 -51.58 9.58
CA GLU A 146 -30.01 -51.52 8.47
C GLU A 146 -28.60 -51.11 8.93
N ALA A 147 -28.48 -50.23 9.93
CA ALA A 147 -27.19 -49.85 10.50
C ALA A 147 -26.49 -51.02 11.19
N GLN A 148 -27.23 -51.94 11.81
CA GLN A 148 -26.65 -53.18 12.33
C GLN A 148 -26.10 -54.09 11.23
N LYS A 149 -26.74 -54.14 10.05
CA LYS A 149 -26.27 -54.93 8.92
C LYS A 149 -25.02 -54.32 8.26
N ILE A 150 -25.01 -53.00 8.08
CA ILE A 150 -23.88 -52.25 7.52
C ILE A 150 -22.70 -52.21 8.52
N GLY A 151 -23.02 -52.20 9.81
CA GLY A 151 -22.08 -52.08 10.92
C GLY A 151 -21.67 -50.63 11.18
N TYR A 152 -21.59 -50.25 12.46
CA TYR A 152 -21.15 -48.93 12.88
C TYR A 152 -19.63 -48.71 12.65
N PRO A 153 -19.16 -47.46 12.55
CA PRO A 153 -19.96 -46.23 12.43
C PRO A 153 -20.69 -46.12 11.08
N VAL A 154 -21.83 -45.45 11.08
CA VAL A 154 -22.62 -45.13 9.88
C VAL A 154 -22.85 -43.62 9.79
N MET A 155 -22.96 -43.09 8.56
CA MET A 155 -23.32 -41.72 8.30
C MET A 155 -24.80 -41.66 7.93
N LEU A 156 -25.62 -41.03 8.77
CA LEU A 156 -27.00 -40.70 8.44
C LEU A 156 -27.01 -39.46 7.55
N LYS A 157 -27.68 -39.52 6.40
CA LYS A 157 -27.72 -38.44 5.40
C LYS A 157 -29.15 -38.16 4.96
N SER A 158 -29.43 -36.91 4.63
CA SER A 158 -30.63 -36.51 3.90
C SER A 158 -30.42 -36.55 2.39
N THR A 159 -31.50 -36.76 1.64
CA THR A 159 -31.47 -36.81 0.17
C THR A 159 -31.13 -35.46 -0.48
N ALA A 160 -31.50 -34.36 0.15
CA ALA A 160 -31.29 -33.01 -0.36
C ALA A 160 -30.12 -32.26 0.30
N GLY A 161 -29.40 -32.89 1.24
CA GLY A 161 -28.26 -32.27 1.92
C GLY A 161 -27.03 -32.12 1.02
N GLY A 162 -26.56 -30.87 0.90
CA GLY A 162 -25.27 -30.47 0.32
C GLY A 162 -24.40 -29.75 1.37
N GLY A 163 -23.08 -29.76 1.19
CA GLY A 163 -22.15 -29.00 2.03
C GLY A 163 -22.08 -29.40 3.52
N GLY A 164 -22.40 -30.66 3.86
CA GLY A 164 -22.38 -31.13 5.26
C GLY A 164 -23.66 -30.87 6.05
N ILE A 165 -24.66 -30.18 5.48
CA ILE A 165 -25.94 -29.90 6.14
C ILE A 165 -26.88 -31.10 5.99
N GLY A 166 -27.48 -31.53 7.11
CA GLY A 166 -28.39 -32.67 7.11
C GLY A 166 -27.66 -34.02 6.96
N MET A 167 -26.48 -34.15 7.56
CA MET A 167 -25.79 -35.42 7.77
C MET A 167 -25.16 -35.50 9.17
N GLN A 168 -25.10 -36.70 9.75
CA GLN A 168 -24.51 -36.93 11.07
C GLN A 168 -23.84 -38.30 11.13
N CYS A 169 -22.61 -38.35 11.62
CA CYS A 169 -21.92 -39.61 11.89
C CYS A 169 -22.43 -40.18 13.21
N CYS A 170 -22.79 -41.46 13.20
CA CYS A 170 -23.28 -42.19 14.35
C CYS A 170 -22.36 -43.39 14.58
N PHE A 171 -21.69 -43.42 15.74
CA PHE A 171 -20.81 -44.51 16.15
C PHE A 171 -21.56 -45.64 16.86
N THR A 172 -22.77 -45.35 17.33
CA THR A 172 -23.59 -46.30 18.08
C THR A 172 -25.05 -46.25 17.65
N SER A 173 -25.81 -47.27 18.04
CA SER A 173 -27.27 -47.29 17.81
C SER A 173 -28.00 -46.19 18.56
N GLN A 174 -27.50 -45.79 19.73
CA GLN A 174 -28.10 -44.70 20.50
C GLN A 174 -27.92 -43.35 19.79
N GLU A 175 -26.71 -43.06 19.31
CA GLU A 175 -26.47 -41.83 18.55
C GLU A 175 -27.32 -41.76 17.28
N LEU A 176 -27.52 -42.89 16.58
CA LEU A 176 -28.39 -42.94 15.40
C LEU A 176 -29.85 -42.67 15.75
N ASP A 177 -30.33 -43.21 16.88
CA ASP A 177 -31.69 -42.98 17.36
C ASP A 177 -31.95 -41.49 17.65
N GLU A 178 -31.00 -40.84 18.32
CA GLU A 178 -31.04 -39.42 18.68
C GLU A 178 -30.90 -38.52 17.44
N ALA A 179 -30.02 -38.87 16.50
CA ALA A 179 -29.75 -38.11 15.29
C ALA A 179 -30.90 -38.11 14.29
N TYR A 180 -31.66 -39.21 14.19
CA TYR A 180 -32.63 -39.43 13.12
C TYR A 180 -33.67 -38.30 12.99
N ASP A 181 -34.32 -37.95 14.10
CA ASP A 181 -35.36 -36.91 14.12
C ASP A 181 -34.78 -35.50 13.96
N SER A 182 -33.50 -35.31 14.29
CA SER A 182 -32.80 -34.04 14.11
C SER A 182 -32.48 -33.82 12.63
N VAL A 183 -31.82 -34.80 11.99
CA VAL A 183 -31.42 -34.74 10.58
C VAL A 183 -32.64 -34.66 9.65
N LYS A 184 -33.70 -35.42 9.94
CA LYS A 184 -34.95 -35.37 9.17
C LYS A 184 -35.58 -33.97 9.21
N ARG A 185 -35.67 -33.36 10.41
CA ARG A 185 -36.24 -32.02 10.60
C ARG A 185 -35.37 -30.92 9.98
N LEU A 186 -34.05 -31.06 10.07
CA LEU A 186 -33.10 -30.17 9.39
C LEU A 186 -33.28 -30.22 7.87
N SER A 187 -33.52 -31.41 7.32
CA SER A 187 -33.76 -31.59 5.89
C SER A 187 -35.09 -30.98 5.44
N GLU A 188 -36.15 -31.17 6.21
CA GLU A 188 -37.48 -30.59 5.94
C GLU A 188 -37.43 -29.06 5.93
N ASN A 189 -36.78 -28.47 6.93
CA ASN A 189 -36.71 -27.01 7.07
C ASN A 189 -35.84 -26.33 6.00
N ASN A 190 -34.74 -26.97 5.59
CA ASN A 190 -33.79 -26.35 4.65
C ASN A 190 -34.06 -26.69 3.19
N PHE A 191 -34.69 -27.84 2.90
CA PHE A 191 -34.77 -28.36 1.53
C PHE A 191 -36.16 -28.87 1.12
N SER A 192 -37.20 -28.68 1.96
CA SER A 192 -38.57 -29.15 1.69
C SER A 192 -38.67 -30.64 1.34
N ASN A 193 -37.70 -31.45 1.81
CA ASN A 193 -37.59 -32.88 1.55
C ASN A 193 -37.22 -33.60 2.86
N SER A 194 -37.96 -34.65 3.22
CA SER A 194 -37.80 -35.40 4.47
C SER A 194 -37.06 -36.74 4.32
N GLY A 195 -36.60 -37.09 3.12
CA GLY A 195 -36.00 -38.39 2.84
C GLY A 195 -34.61 -38.53 3.45
N VAL A 196 -34.39 -39.57 4.26
CA VAL A 196 -33.10 -39.90 4.89
C VAL A 196 -32.65 -41.32 4.53
N PHE A 197 -31.34 -41.55 4.49
CA PHE A 197 -30.70 -42.84 4.23
C PHE A 197 -29.41 -42.95 5.06
N ILE A 198 -28.87 -44.16 5.22
CA ILE A 198 -27.59 -44.37 5.91
C ILE A 198 -26.56 -44.98 4.96
N GLU A 199 -25.30 -44.60 5.15
CA GLU A 199 -24.15 -45.19 4.46
C GLU A 199 -23.06 -45.58 5.46
N LYS A 200 -22.22 -46.53 5.10
CA LYS A 200 -21.03 -46.87 5.88
C LYS A 200 -20.15 -45.63 6.02
N PHE A 201 -19.71 -45.33 7.24
CA PHE A 201 -18.73 -44.28 7.47
C PHE A 201 -17.31 -44.88 7.48
N ILE A 202 -16.44 -44.38 6.60
CA ILE A 202 -15.04 -44.80 6.50
C ILE A 202 -14.22 -43.87 7.39
N GLN A 203 -13.65 -44.41 8.47
CA GLN A 203 -12.88 -43.60 9.44
C GLN A 203 -11.51 -43.20 8.91
N GLN A 204 -10.78 -44.13 8.29
CA GLN A 204 -9.48 -43.87 7.66
C GLN A 204 -9.67 -43.51 6.17
N ALA A 205 -10.55 -42.56 5.92
CA ALA A 205 -10.92 -42.14 4.56
C ALA A 205 -9.85 -41.23 3.94
N ARG A 206 -9.30 -41.69 2.83
CA ARG A 206 -8.61 -40.88 1.82
C ARG A 206 -9.57 -40.48 0.73
N HIS A 207 -9.34 -39.31 0.13
CA HIS A 207 -10.08 -38.83 -1.02
C HIS A 207 -9.18 -38.99 -2.25
N ILE A 208 -9.52 -39.94 -3.12
CA ILE A 208 -8.76 -40.24 -4.34
C ILE A 208 -9.65 -39.97 -5.52
N GLU A 209 -9.16 -39.25 -6.51
CA GLU A 209 -9.95 -38.88 -7.68
C GLU A 209 -9.20 -39.16 -8.96
N VAL A 210 -9.91 -39.52 -10.03
CA VAL A 210 -9.32 -39.85 -11.33
C VAL A 210 -9.71 -38.80 -12.35
N GLN A 211 -8.70 -38.15 -12.94
CA GLN A 211 -8.92 -37.25 -14.08
C GLN A 211 -9.33 -38.07 -15.29
N ILE A 212 -10.41 -37.68 -15.94
CA ILE A 212 -10.80 -38.22 -17.23
C ILE A 212 -10.88 -37.14 -18.29
N PHE A 213 -10.76 -37.56 -19.55
CA PHE A 213 -11.12 -36.75 -20.70
C PHE A 213 -11.90 -37.61 -21.68
N GLY A 214 -13.02 -37.10 -22.18
CA GLY A 214 -13.86 -37.80 -23.15
C GLY A 214 -14.10 -36.99 -24.43
N ASP A 215 -14.32 -37.66 -25.55
CA ASP A 215 -14.55 -37.01 -26.85
C ASP A 215 -16.03 -36.69 -27.13
N GLY A 216 -16.96 -37.21 -26.32
CA GLY A 216 -18.40 -37.12 -26.57
C GLY A 216 -18.95 -38.19 -27.53
N GLN A 217 -18.09 -39.08 -28.03
CA GLN A 217 -18.38 -40.11 -29.05
C GLN A 217 -18.06 -41.53 -28.54
N GLY A 218 -17.84 -41.67 -27.23
CA GLY A 218 -17.59 -42.95 -26.56
C GLY A 218 -16.12 -43.25 -26.28
N CYS A 219 -15.17 -42.44 -26.76
CA CYS A 219 -13.78 -42.54 -26.33
C CYS A 219 -13.58 -41.77 -25.03
N VAL A 220 -13.01 -42.44 -24.02
CA VAL A 220 -12.64 -41.85 -22.73
C VAL A 220 -11.27 -42.38 -22.33
N VAL A 221 -10.41 -41.48 -21.84
CA VAL A 221 -9.09 -41.76 -21.29
C VAL A 221 -9.02 -41.29 -19.84
N ALA A 222 -8.23 -41.97 -19.00
CA ALA A 222 -7.90 -41.52 -17.65
C ALA A 222 -6.46 -40.97 -17.62
N LEU A 223 -6.27 -39.83 -16.96
CA LEU A 223 -4.99 -39.12 -16.81
C LEU A 223 -4.50 -39.22 -15.36
N GLY A 224 -4.35 -40.47 -14.89
CA GLY A 224 -3.91 -40.74 -13.52
C GLY A 224 -4.92 -40.33 -12.44
N GLU A 225 -4.54 -40.59 -11.19
CA GLU A 225 -5.30 -40.24 -10.00
C GLU A 225 -4.57 -39.23 -9.13
N ARG A 226 -5.33 -38.40 -8.43
CA ARG A 226 -4.85 -37.41 -7.47
C ARG A 226 -5.30 -37.79 -6.06
N ASP A 227 -4.43 -37.57 -5.09
CA ASP A 227 -4.81 -37.58 -3.68
C ASP A 227 -5.20 -36.17 -3.25
N CYS A 228 -6.44 -36.01 -2.81
CA CYS A 228 -7.01 -34.76 -2.31
C CYS A 228 -7.44 -34.87 -0.84
N SER A 229 -6.81 -35.77 -0.07
CA SER A 229 -7.20 -36.09 1.31
C SER A 229 -6.90 -34.96 2.30
N ALA A 230 -5.96 -34.06 1.98
CA ALA A 230 -5.63 -32.91 2.81
C ALA A 230 -6.74 -31.86 2.73
N GLN A 231 -7.79 -32.09 3.53
CA GLN A 231 -9.00 -31.27 3.57
C GLN A 231 -9.23 -30.69 4.94
N ARG A 232 -9.70 -29.45 4.98
CA ARG A 232 -10.19 -28.77 6.18
C ARG A 232 -11.66 -28.49 6.02
N ARG A 233 -12.53 -29.03 6.90
CA ARG A 233 -14.00 -28.90 6.77
C ARG A 233 -14.48 -29.18 5.33
N ASN A 234 -13.93 -30.24 4.72
CA ASN A 234 -14.20 -30.66 3.34
C ASN A 234 -13.72 -29.71 2.22
N GLN A 235 -12.90 -28.71 2.53
CA GLN A 235 -12.22 -27.86 1.55
C GLN A 235 -10.80 -28.38 1.32
N LYS A 236 -10.44 -28.66 0.07
CA LYS A 236 -9.12 -29.18 -0.32
C LYS A 236 -8.05 -28.09 -0.17
N VAL A 237 -6.87 -28.46 0.37
CA VAL A 237 -5.76 -27.55 0.68
C VAL A 237 -4.45 -27.98 -0.02
N ILE A 238 -4.15 -29.28 0.01
CA ILE A 238 -3.00 -29.89 -0.66
C ILE A 238 -3.52 -31.00 -1.56
N GLU A 239 -3.03 -31.04 -2.79
CA GLU A 239 -3.31 -32.10 -3.74
C GLU A 239 -2.01 -32.61 -4.35
N GLU A 240 -1.92 -33.91 -4.61
CA GLU A 240 -0.71 -34.49 -5.19
C GLU A 240 -1.01 -35.65 -6.14
N THR A 241 -0.13 -35.84 -7.11
CA THR A 241 -0.13 -36.99 -8.02
C THR A 241 1.30 -37.41 -8.33
N PRO A 242 1.59 -38.72 -8.46
CA PRO A 242 0.78 -39.88 -8.08
C PRO A 242 0.25 -39.87 -6.63
N ALA A 243 -0.88 -40.51 -6.34
CA ALA A 243 -1.34 -40.67 -4.96
C ALA A 243 -0.32 -41.51 -4.15
N PRO A 244 0.14 -41.05 -2.97
CA PRO A 244 1.13 -41.75 -2.16
C PRO A 244 0.55 -43.05 -1.57
N ASN A 245 1.41 -44.00 -1.23
CA ASN A 245 1.00 -45.23 -0.51
C ASN A 245 -0.17 -45.99 -1.19
N LEU A 246 -0.22 -45.99 -2.52
CA LEU A 246 -1.21 -46.70 -3.34
C LEU A 246 -0.50 -47.68 -4.27
N SER A 247 -0.96 -48.93 -4.33
CA SER A 247 -0.39 -49.93 -5.23
C SER A 247 -0.79 -49.67 -6.68
N ASP A 248 0.06 -50.09 -7.63
CA ASP A 248 -0.23 -50.00 -9.07
C ASP A 248 -1.50 -50.77 -9.46
N GLU A 249 -1.81 -51.86 -8.73
CA GLU A 249 -3.04 -52.62 -8.95
C GLU A 249 -4.29 -51.82 -8.59
N THR A 250 -4.31 -51.16 -7.42
CA THR A 250 -5.44 -50.33 -6.99
C THR A 250 -5.58 -49.11 -7.91
N ARG A 251 -4.46 -48.51 -8.30
CA ARG A 251 -4.39 -47.41 -9.28
C ARG A 251 -5.04 -47.78 -10.61
N ALA A 252 -4.66 -48.94 -11.18
CA ALA A 252 -5.26 -49.43 -12.42
C ALA A 252 -6.77 -49.66 -12.28
N LYS A 253 -7.20 -50.26 -11.16
CA LYS A 253 -8.64 -50.49 -10.89
C LYS A 253 -9.44 -49.19 -10.76
N LEU A 254 -8.89 -48.15 -10.13
CA LEU A 254 -9.51 -46.82 -10.05
C LEU A 254 -9.71 -46.24 -11.45
N GLN A 255 -8.65 -46.24 -12.27
CA GLN A 255 -8.67 -45.69 -13.62
C GLN A 255 -9.62 -46.45 -14.55
N ASP A 256 -9.57 -47.79 -14.54
CA ASP A 256 -10.49 -48.63 -15.34
C ASP A 256 -11.95 -48.41 -14.93
N THR A 257 -12.19 -48.24 -13.62
CA THR A 257 -13.55 -47.95 -13.10
C THR A 257 -14.03 -46.59 -13.54
N ALA A 258 -13.16 -45.58 -13.50
CA ALA A 258 -13.48 -44.23 -13.94
C ALA A 258 -13.82 -44.19 -15.45
N VAL A 259 -12.99 -44.84 -16.28
CA VAL A 259 -13.22 -44.93 -17.74
C VAL A 259 -14.53 -45.65 -18.06
N ARG A 260 -14.84 -46.77 -17.37
CA ARG A 260 -16.12 -47.47 -17.56
C ARG A 260 -17.32 -46.58 -17.23
N LEU A 261 -17.28 -45.89 -16.09
CA LEU A 261 -18.38 -45.02 -15.66
C LEU A 261 -18.67 -43.89 -16.67
N ALA A 262 -17.63 -43.24 -17.17
CA ALA A 262 -17.77 -42.15 -18.11
C ALA A 262 -18.20 -42.59 -19.52
N ARG A 263 -17.83 -43.81 -19.94
CA ARG A 263 -18.28 -44.38 -21.22
C ARG A 263 -19.79 -44.63 -21.25
N GLU A 264 -20.41 -44.99 -20.13
CA GLU A 264 -21.87 -45.21 -20.06
C GLU A 264 -22.71 -43.99 -20.50
N VAL A 265 -22.16 -42.78 -20.39
CA VAL A 265 -22.83 -41.53 -20.80
C VAL A 265 -22.17 -40.83 -21.99
N ASN A 266 -21.26 -41.53 -22.70
CA ASN A 266 -20.43 -40.97 -23.76
C ASN A 266 -19.78 -39.63 -23.35
N TYR A 267 -19.19 -39.57 -22.15
CA TYR A 267 -18.74 -38.33 -21.54
C TYR A 267 -17.93 -37.43 -22.49
N ARG A 268 -18.14 -36.12 -22.42
CA ARG A 268 -17.50 -35.12 -23.27
C ARG A 268 -16.64 -34.19 -22.43
N ASN A 269 -15.45 -33.86 -22.93
CA ASN A 269 -14.50 -32.90 -22.38
C ASN A 269 -13.85 -33.37 -21.05
N ALA A 270 -13.29 -32.47 -20.25
CA ALA A 270 -12.65 -32.79 -18.98
C ALA A 270 -13.66 -33.04 -17.86
N GLY A 271 -13.41 -34.07 -17.05
CA GLY A 271 -14.19 -34.38 -15.85
C GLY A 271 -13.37 -35.16 -14.83
N THR A 272 -13.90 -35.31 -13.62
CA THR A 272 -13.24 -36.08 -12.56
C THR A 272 -14.21 -36.99 -11.86
N ILE A 273 -13.78 -38.22 -11.60
CA ILE A 273 -14.54 -39.20 -10.80
C ILE A 273 -13.85 -39.36 -9.46
N GLU A 274 -14.57 -39.03 -8.38
CA GLU A 274 -14.06 -39.03 -7.02
C GLU A 274 -14.43 -40.32 -6.29
N PHE A 275 -13.50 -40.79 -5.45
CA PHE A 275 -13.64 -42.00 -4.65
C PHE A 275 -13.22 -41.74 -3.19
N VAL A 276 -13.93 -42.38 -2.27
CA VAL A 276 -13.47 -42.57 -0.90
C VAL A 276 -12.69 -43.87 -0.85
N LEU A 277 -11.42 -43.81 -0.43
CA LEU A 277 -10.57 -44.98 -0.23
C LEU A 277 -10.35 -45.22 1.27
N ASP A 278 -10.61 -46.43 1.74
CA ASP A 278 -10.25 -46.85 3.10
C ASP A 278 -8.76 -47.20 3.14
N GLN A 279 -7.96 -46.40 3.84
CA GLN A 279 -6.51 -46.58 3.92
C GLN A 279 -6.14 -47.96 4.49
N GLN A 280 -6.96 -48.52 5.39
CA GLN A 280 -6.67 -49.79 6.05
C GLN A 280 -6.93 -50.98 5.12
N THR A 281 -8.07 -50.99 4.41
CA THR A 281 -8.46 -52.13 3.55
C THR A 281 -7.98 -51.98 2.11
N GLN A 282 -7.58 -50.76 1.69
CA GLN A 282 -7.28 -50.38 0.31
C GLN A 282 -8.48 -50.54 -0.65
N GLU A 283 -9.70 -50.65 -0.11
CA GLU A 283 -10.93 -50.64 -0.90
C GLU A 283 -11.36 -49.20 -1.18
N PHE A 284 -11.89 -48.97 -2.39
CA PHE A 284 -12.38 -47.67 -2.81
C PHE A 284 -13.84 -47.74 -3.22
N TYR A 285 -14.55 -46.63 -3.03
CA TYR A 285 -15.97 -46.50 -3.26
C TYR A 285 -16.28 -45.19 -3.96
N PHE A 286 -17.14 -45.22 -4.96
CA PHE A 286 -17.56 -44.03 -5.70
C PHE A 286 -18.22 -43.00 -4.79
N LEU A 287 -17.82 -41.74 -4.96
CA LEU A 287 -18.35 -40.59 -4.25
C LEU A 287 -19.22 -39.74 -5.17
N GLU A 288 -18.62 -39.13 -6.20
CA GLU A 288 -19.31 -38.27 -7.16
C GLU A 288 -18.52 -38.09 -8.47
N VAL A 289 -19.14 -37.43 -9.45
CA VAL A 289 -18.50 -36.99 -10.69
C VAL A 289 -18.57 -35.46 -10.74
N ASN A 290 -17.42 -34.81 -10.81
CA ASN A 290 -17.34 -33.39 -11.11
C ASN A 290 -17.38 -33.23 -12.64
N THR A 291 -18.42 -32.58 -13.14
CA THR A 291 -18.70 -32.47 -14.59
C THR A 291 -18.00 -31.27 -15.23
N ARG A 292 -16.73 -31.07 -14.87
CA ARG A 292 -15.91 -29.91 -15.24
C ARG A 292 -14.42 -30.17 -14.97
N LEU A 293 -13.59 -29.23 -15.40
CA LEU A 293 -12.22 -29.10 -14.90
C LEU A 293 -12.22 -28.79 -13.39
N GLN A 294 -11.19 -29.25 -12.68
CA GLN A 294 -11.01 -28.99 -11.24
C GLN A 294 -9.83 -28.07 -10.98
N VAL A 295 -9.76 -27.52 -9.77
CA VAL A 295 -8.72 -26.55 -9.35
C VAL A 295 -7.33 -27.19 -9.46
N GLU A 296 -7.22 -28.44 -9.01
CA GLU A 296 -6.05 -29.30 -8.90
C GLU A 296 -5.59 -29.97 -10.20
N HIS A 297 -6.20 -29.65 -11.36
CA HIS A 297 -5.81 -30.25 -12.64
C HIS A 297 -4.33 -30.03 -13.00
N GLY A 298 -3.71 -28.96 -12.48
CA GLY A 298 -2.32 -28.60 -12.77
C GLY A 298 -1.33 -29.69 -12.35
N VAL A 299 -1.54 -30.40 -11.22
CA VAL A 299 -0.63 -31.49 -10.84
C VAL A 299 -0.66 -32.65 -11.85
N THR A 300 -1.82 -32.90 -12.46
CA THR A 300 -1.96 -33.89 -13.54
C THR A 300 -1.23 -33.44 -14.80
N GLU A 301 -1.37 -32.17 -15.18
CA GLU A 301 -0.67 -31.60 -16.33
C GLU A 301 0.85 -31.73 -16.20
N GLU A 302 1.40 -31.45 -15.02
CA GLU A 302 2.85 -31.54 -14.77
C GLU A 302 3.40 -32.96 -14.97
N VAL A 303 2.77 -33.98 -14.36
CA VAL A 303 3.31 -35.34 -14.44
C VAL A 303 3.09 -36.02 -15.79
N PHE A 304 2.10 -35.60 -16.57
CA PHE A 304 1.82 -36.16 -17.89
C PHE A 304 2.34 -35.31 -19.05
N GLY A 305 2.77 -34.06 -18.81
CA GLY A 305 3.22 -33.13 -19.84
C GLY A 305 2.11 -32.76 -20.84
N VAL A 306 0.90 -32.51 -20.35
CA VAL A 306 -0.29 -32.19 -21.16
C VAL A 306 -0.88 -30.83 -20.76
N ASP A 307 -1.55 -30.16 -21.69
CA ASP A 307 -2.40 -29.00 -21.41
C ASP A 307 -3.87 -29.42 -21.54
N LEU A 308 -4.57 -29.52 -20.41
CA LEU A 308 -5.96 -29.92 -20.37
C LEU A 308 -6.88 -28.85 -20.96
N VAL A 309 -6.60 -27.56 -20.72
CA VAL A 309 -7.38 -26.45 -21.30
C VAL A 309 -7.29 -26.47 -22.82
N GLU A 310 -6.11 -26.73 -23.39
CA GLU A 310 -5.91 -26.89 -24.82
C GLU A 310 -6.76 -28.05 -25.35
N TRP A 311 -6.81 -29.18 -24.65
CA TRP A 311 -7.66 -30.31 -25.04
C TRP A 311 -9.14 -29.91 -25.01
N MET A 312 -9.59 -29.16 -24.00
CA MET A 312 -10.97 -28.66 -23.92
C MET A 312 -11.31 -27.79 -25.14
N VAL A 313 -10.42 -26.86 -25.50
CA VAL A 313 -10.62 -25.95 -26.65
C VAL A 313 -10.59 -26.71 -27.97
N ARG A 314 -9.62 -27.61 -28.19
CA ARG A 314 -9.52 -28.43 -29.41
C ARG A 314 -10.71 -29.37 -29.57
N GLN A 315 -11.21 -29.95 -28.48
CA GLN A 315 -12.39 -30.79 -28.48
C GLN A 315 -13.63 -29.98 -28.88
N GLY A 316 -13.82 -28.79 -28.30
CA GLY A 316 -14.92 -27.90 -28.68
C GLY A 316 -14.86 -27.48 -30.16
N ALA A 317 -13.66 -27.32 -30.71
CA ALA A 317 -13.46 -27.01 -32.13
C ALA A 317 -13.59 -28.23 -33.06
N GLY A 318 -13.82 -29.44 -32.54
CA GLY A 318 -13.88 -30.68 -33.33
C GLY A 318 -12.55 -31.14 -33.92
N GLN A 319 -11.43 -30.75 -33.29
CA GLN A 319 -10.06 -30.97 -33.80
C GLN A 319 -9.21 -31.87 -32.90
N LEU A 320 -9.80 -32.50 -31.87
CA LEU A 320 -9.10 -33.40 -30.96
C LEU A 320 -9.22 -34.85 -31.44
N ASP A 321 -8.10 -35.55 -31.58
CA ASP A 321 -8.07 -37.02 -31.69
C ASP A 321 -7.59 -37.61 -30.35
N LEU A 322 -8.57 -37.95 -29.51
CA LEU A 322 -8.30 -38.46 -28.17
C LEU A 322 -7.64 -39.84 -28.19
N SER A 323 -7.93 -40.65 -29.22
CA SER A 323 -7.38 -42.00 -29.33
C SER A 323 -5.87 -41.99 -29.56
N MET A 324 -5.39 -41.03 -30.34
CA MET A 324 -3.97 -40.83 -30.60
C MET A 324 -3.25 -40.25 -29.38
N LEU A 325 -3.86 -39.26 -28.72
CA LEU A 325 -3.28 -38.61 -27.54
C LEU A 325 -3.19 -39.57 -26.35
N GLY A 326 -4.20 -40.42 -26.14
CA GLY A 326 -4.24 -41.37 -25.02
C GLY A 326 -3.27 -42.55 -25.12
N ALA A 327 -2.76 -42.88 -26.32
CA ALA A 327 -2.07 -44.15 -26.55
C ALA A 327 -0.70 -44.29 -25.85
N ASN A 328 -0.04 -43.17 -25.48
CA ASN A 328 1.34 -43.15 -24.98
C ASN A 328 1.53 -42.33 -23.69
N LEU A 329 0.47 -42.07 -22.92
CA LEU A 329 0.57 -41.24 -21.72
C LEU A 329 1.12 -42.05 -20.55
N THR A 330 2.24 -41.58 -19.99
CA THR A 330 2.85 -42.18 -18.81
C THR A 330 3.16 -41.06 -17.82
N SER A 331 2.81 -41.29 -16.55
CA SER A 331 3.15 -40.37 -15.47
C SER A 331 4.66 -40.36 -15.25
N GLN A 332 5.25 -39.18 -15.17
CA GLN A 332 6.67 -38.96 -14.90
C GLN A 332 6.83 -38.12 -13.63
N GLY A 333 7.63 -38.61 -12.69
CA GLY A 333 7.89 -37.90 -11.43
C GLY A 333 6.66 -37.79 -10.52
N HIS A 334 6.62 -36.71 -9.74
CA HIS A 334 5.59 -36.41 -8.75
C HIS A 334 5.33 -34.90 -8.72
N ALA A 335 4.06 -34.50 -8.72
CA ALA A 335 3.65 -33.11 -8.60
C ALA A 335 2.78 -32.90 -7.37
N ILE A 336 2.98 -31.77 -6.70
CA ILE A 336 2.26 -31.37 -5.49
C ILE A 336 1.80 -29.93 -5.66
N GLN A 337 0.54 -29.68 -5.34
CA GLN A 337 -0.07 -28.36 -5.29
C GLN A 337 -0.44 -28.00 -3.86
N VAL A 338 -0.25 -26.74 -3.51
CA VAL A 338 -0.98 -26.10 -2.39
C VAL A 338 -1.84 -24.95 -2.88
N ARG A 339 -2.94 -24.71 -2.18
CA ARG A 339 -3.81 -23.55 -2.39
C ARG A 339 -3.51 -22.46 -1.38
N LEU A 340 -3.04 -21.34 -1.89
CA LEU A 340 -2.82 -20.14 -1.11
C LEU A 340 -4.10 -19.30 -1.09
N TYR A 341 -4.60 -19.00 0.10
CA TYR A 341 -5.83 -18.26 0.36
C TYR A 341 -5.58 -17.03 1.22
N ALA A 342 -6.33 -15.96 0.96
CA ALA A 342 -6.51 -14.82 1.86
C ALA A 342 -7.41 -15.24 3.04
N GLU A 343 -6.87 -16.07 3.92
CA GLU A 343 -7.54 -16.57 5.12
C GLU A 343 -6.58 -16.55 6.31
N ASP A 344 -7.06 -16.06 7.46
CA ASP A 344 -6.33 -16.11 8.73
C ASP A 344 -6.53 -17.47 9.41
N ALA A 345 -5.53 -18.35 9.29
CA ALA A 345 -5.57 -19.69 9.87
C ALA A 345 -5.66 -19.70 11.40
N ASN A 346 -5.22 -18.64 12.10
CA ASN A 346 -5.35 -18.51 13.54
C ASN A 346 -6.78 -18.15 13.97
N LYS A 347 -7.51 -17.41 13.12
CA LYS A 347 -8.92 -17.03 13.34
C LYS A 347 -9.89 -17.95 12.61
N ASN A 348 -9.68 -19.26 12.71
CA ASN A 348 -10.53 -20.27 12.07
C ASN A 348 -10.67 -20.11 10.54
N PHE A 349 -9.63 -19.60 9.87
CA PHE A 349 -9.60 -19.32 8.44
C PHE A 349 -10.67 -18.29 8.05
N GLN A 350 -10.78 -17.24 8.85
CA GLN A 350 -11.60 -16.08 8.51
C GLN A 350 -11.06 -15.47 7.20
N PRO A 351 -11.92 -15.23 6.18
CA PRO A 351 -11.49 -14.57 4.96
C PRO A 351 -10.95 -13.17 5.23
N CYS A 352 -9.89 -12.81 4.51
CA CYS A 352 -9.22 -11.53 4.59
C CYS A 352 -9.39 -10.78 3.27
N ALA A 353 -9.67 -9.48 3.36
CA ALA A 353 -9.88 -8.60 2.23
C ALA A 353 -9.05 -7.32 2.42
N GLY A 354 -8.70 -6.67 1.31
CA GLY A 354 -7.92 -5.44 1.31
C GLY A 354 -6.75 -5.47 0.33
N LEU A 355 -5.95 -4.42 0.39
CA LEU A 355 -4.85 -4.16 -0.53
C LEU A 355 -3.66 -5.12 -0.32
N LEU A 356 -3.21 -5.74 -1.40
CA LEU A 356 -1.90 -6.39 -1.45
C LEU A 356 -0.83 -5.36 -1.83
N SER A 357 -0.01 -4.95 -0.86
CA SER A 357 1.03 -3.93 -1.10
C SER A 357 2.33 -4.51 -1.64
N HIS A 358 2.51 -5.83 -1.58
CA HIS A 358 3.67 -6.52 -2.12
C HIS A 358 3.31 -7.96 -2.52
N VAL A 359 3.74 -8.38 -3.70
CA VAL A 359 3.56 -9.75 -4.22
C VAL A 359 4.82 -10.09 -5.02
N GLU A 360 5.56 -11.08 -4.55
CA GLU A 360 6.76 -11.61 -5.20
C GLU A 360 6.77 -13.13 -5.11
N TRP A 361 7.03 -13.79 -6.23
CA TRP A 361 7.09 -15.25 -6.30
C TRP A 361 8.53 -15.71 -6.43
N ALA A 362 8.85 -16.87 -5.85
CA ALA A 362 10.19 -17.44 -5.95
C ALA A 362 10.59 -17.75 -7.40
N GLU A 363 11.81 -17.39 -7.81
CA GLU A 363 12.36 -17.79 -9.11
C GLU A 363 12.95 -19.22 -9.02
N GLN A 364 12.26 -20.20 -9.61
CA GLN A 364 12.64 -21.62 -9.55
C GLN A 364 12.20 -22.36 -10.83
N GLU A 365 13.05 -23.26 -11.35
CA GLU A 365 12.82 -23.94 -12.65
C GLU A 365 11.58 -24.84 -12.67
N ASN A 366 11.33 -25.59 -11.59
CA ASN A 366 10.23 -26.57 -11.49
C ASN A 366 8.96 -26.01 -10.82
N LEU A 367 8.86 -24.69 -10.68
CA LEU A 367 7.77 -24.02 -10.00
C LEU A 367 6.77 -23.46 -11.01
N ARG A 368 5.51 -23.87 -10.86
CA ARG A 368 4.38 -23.30 -11.57
C ARG A 368 3.47 -22.60 -10.56
N VAL A 369 3.28 -21.30 -10.72
CA VAL A 369 2.33 -20.51 -9.93
C VAL A 369 1.18 -20.05 -10.80
N GLU A 370 -0.05 -20.41 -10.43
CA GLU A 370 -1.25 -19.88 -11.07
C GLU A 370 -1.95 -18.92 -10.12
N HIS A 371 -1.88 -17.63 -10.41
CA HIS A 371 -2.43 -16.56 -9.58
C HIS A 371 -3.13 -15.50 -10.45
N TRP A 372 -3.83 -14.59 -9.78
CA TRP A 372 -4.48 -13.43 -10.39
C TRP A 372 -4.11 -12.09 -9.74
N ILE A 373 -3.20 -12.17 -8.76
CA ILE A 373 -2.80 -11.07 -7.89
C ILE A 373 -1.45 -10.49 -8.28
N GLU A 374 -1.27 -9.22 -7.97
CA GLU A 374 -0.01 -8.48 -8.01
C GLU A 374 -0.07 -7.35 -6.97
N ALA A 375 1.04 -6.64 -6.75
CA ALA A 375 1.04 -5.48 -5.87
C ALA A 375 0.10 -4.38 -6.41
N GLY A 376 -0.70 -3.79 -5.54
CA GLY A 376 -1.71 -2.79 -5.89
C GLY A 376 -3.12 -3.34 -6.03
N VAL A 377 -3.31 -4.66 -6.13
CA VAL A 377 -4.64 -5.28 -6.21
C VAL A 377 -5.32 -5.30 -4.84
N GLU A 378 -6.60 -4.94 -4.82
CA GLU A 378 -7.46 -5.09 -3.66
C GLU A 378 -8.25 -6.40 -3.73
N VAL A 379 -8.06 -7.27 -2.74
CA VAL A 379 -8.79 -8.54 -2.62
C VAL A 379 -10.16 -8.25 -2.01
N SER A 380 -11.22 -8.42 -2.79
CA SER A 380 -12.59 -8.15 -2.34
C SER A 380 -13.16 -9.26 -1.45
N PRO A 381 -14.13 -8.93 -0.56
CA PRO A 381 -14.82 -9.94 0.25
C PRO A 381 -15.96 -10.68 -0.50
N PHE A 382 -16.20 -10.36 -1.78
CA PHE A 382 -17.39 -10.84 -2.50
C PHE A 382 -17.29 -12.27 -3.05
N PHE A 383 -16.07 -12.77 -3.24
CA PHE A 383 -15.80 -14.01 -3.96
C PHE A 383 -14.93 -14.97 -3.13
N ASP A 384 -14.52 -16.05 -3.78
CA ASP A 384 -13.56 -17.01 -3.21
C ASP A 384 -12.21 -16.33 -2.88
N PRO A 385 -11.62 -16.62 -1.70
CA PRO A 385 -10.38 -15.98 -1.25
C PRO A 385 -9.09 -16.61 -1.82
N MET A 386 -9.14 -17.49 -2.82
CA MET A 386 -7.94 -18.13 -3.36
C MET A 386 -7.08 -17.10 -4.10
N LEU A 387 -5.86 -16.90 -3.63
CA LEU A 387 -4.87 -15.99 -4.22
C LEU A 387 -4.09 -16.68 -5.34
N ALA A 388 -3.65 -17.92 -5.06
CA ALA A 388 -2.81 -18.66 -5.99
C ALA A 388 -2.87 -20.17 -5.77
N LYS A 389 -2.47 -20.89 -6.80
CA LYS A 389 -2.08 -22.30 -6.73
C LYS A 389 -0.58 -22.37 -6.95
N VAL A 390 0.13 -22.99 -6.01
CA VAL A 390 1.58 -23.16 -6.08
C VAL A 390 1.85 -24.63 -6.33
N ILE A 391 2.39 -24.95 -7.49
CA ILE A 391 2.57 -26.31 -8.01
C ILE A 391 4.06 -26.55 -8.23
N VAL A 392 4.57 -27.66 -7.72
CA VAL A 392 5.95 -28.10 -7.97
C VAL A 392 5.93 -29.51 -8.53
N HIS A 393 6.76 -29.74 -9.55
CA HIS A 393 7.01 -31.04 -10.15
C HIS A 393 8.45 -31.48 -9.93
N ALA A 394 8.68 -32.70 -9.48
CA ALA A 394 10.03 -33.24 -9.34
C ALA A 394 10.09 -34.72 -9.68
N LYS A 395 11.30 -35.27 -9.69
CA LYS A 395 11.55 -36.71 -9.96
C LYS A 395 10.87 -37.66 -8.96
N ASP A 396 10.64 -37.21 -7.73
CA ASP A 396 10.02 -37.97 -6.65
C ASP A 396 9.33 -37.03 -5.65
N ARG A 397 8.45 -37.60 -4.83
CA ARG A 397 7.62 -36.89 -3.86
C ARG A 397 8.43 -36.11 -2.82
N GLU A 398 9.52 -36.69 -2.33
CA GLU A 398 10.35 -36.06 -1.29
C GLU A 398 11.00 -34.78 -1.82
N THR A 399 11.53 -34.84 -3.05
CA THR A 399 12.10 -33.69 -3.74
C THR A 399 11.01 -32.63 -4.01
N ALA A 400 9.83 -33.04 -4.49
CA ALA A 400 8.72 -32.10 -4.75
C ALA A 400 8.26 -31.37 -3.47
N LEU A 401 8.14 -32.07 -2.34
CA LEU A 401 7.80 -31.45 -1.05
C LEU A 401 8.87 -30.46 -0.58
N ALA A 402 10.15 -30.83 -0.70
CA ALA A 402 11.25 -29.98 -0.28
C ALA A 402 11.34 -28.71 -1.15
N GLU A 403 11.18 -28.85 -2.47
CA GLU A 403 11.16 -27.73 -3.41
C GLU A 403 9.94 -26.83 -3.18
N LEU A 404 8.74 -27.38 -3.01
CA LEU A 404 7.53 -26.61 -2.72
C LEU A 404 7.63 -25.81 -1.43
N LYS A 405 8.17 -26.41 -0.36
CA LYS A 405 8.44 -25.69 0.88
C LYS A 405 9.39 -24.52 0.63
N ARG A 406 10.48 -24.75 -0.10
CA ARG A 406 11.45 -23.70 -0.46
C ARG A 406 10.82 -22.60 -1.31
N SER A 407 9.91 -22.92 -2.24
CA SER A 407 9.15 -21.93 -3.02
C SER A 407 8.33 -21.03 -2.11
N LEU A 408 7.60 -21.61 -1.14
CA LEU A 408 6.81 -20.85 -0.19
C LEU A 408 7.66 -20.05 0.82
N ASP A 409 8.85 -20.52 1.17
CA ASP A 409 9.76 -19.75 2.03
C ASP A 409 10.35 -18.53 1.30
N ASN A 410 10.49 -18.61 -0.02
CA ASN A 410 11.10 -17.57 -0.87
C ASN A 410 10.07 -16.74 -1.67
N SER A 411 8.78 -16.92 -1.42
CA SER A 411 7.71 -16.08 -2.00
C SER A 411 7.15 -15.17 -0.91
N THR A 412 6.86 -13.93 -1.26
CA THR A 412 6.41 -12.91 -0.31
C THR A 412 5.12 -12.29 -0.79
N ILE A 413 4.07 -12.39 0.01
CA ILE A 413 2.81 -11.70 -0.19
C ILE A 413 2.53 -10.91 1.08
N TYR A 414 2.09 -9.67 0.93
CA TYR A 414 1.90 -8.80 2.08
C TYR A 414 0.80 -7.76 1.82
N GLY A 415 0.11 -7.38 2.89
CA GLY A 415 -0.92 -6.34 2.93
C GLY A 415 -2.20 -6.83 3.61
N ILE A 416 -2.48 -8.13 3.52
CA ILE A 416 -3.56 -8.82 4.23
C ILE A 416 -3.03 -10.17 4.78
N GLU A 417 -3.69 -10.71 5.79
CA GLU A 417 -3.35 -12.03 6.31
C GLU A 417 -3.74 -13.15 5.33
N HIS A 418 -2.95 -14.23 5.33
CA HIS A 418 -3.12 -15.35 4.41
C HIS A 418 -2.57 -16.66 4.98
N ASN A 419 -2.93 -17.79 4.39
CA ASN A 419 -2.58 -19.11 4.92
C ASN A 419 -1.15 -19.60 4.60
N GLN A 420 -0.26 -18.79 4.02
CA GLN A 420 1.10 -19.23 3.62
C GLN A 420 1.92 -19.82 4.78
N ALA A 421 1.88 -19.19 5.96
CA ALA A 421 2.58 -19.69 7.15
C ALA A 421 2.01 -21.03 7.64
N TYR A 422 0.69 -21.19 7.56
CA TYR A 422 0.00 -22.45 7.83
C TYR A 422 0.47 -23.55 6.87
N LEU A 423 0.51 -23.27 5.56
CA LEU A 423 0.97 -24.22 4.54
C LEU A 423 2.43 -24.66 4.79
N ARG A 424 3.32 -23.72 5.14
CA ARG A 424 4.71 -24.02 5.48
C ARG A 424 4.84 -24.98 6.65
N GLN A 425 4.06 -24.77 7.73
CA GLN A 425 4.05 -25.68 8.88
C GLN A 425 3.42 -27.03 8.54
N LEU A 426 2.36 -27.04 7.74
CA LEU A 426 1.68 -28.26 7.33
C LEU A 426 2.58 -29.17 6.48
N LEU A 427 3.28 -28.61 5.49
CA LEU A 427 4.26 -29.33 4.67
C LEU A 427 5.44 -29.87 5.49
N ALA A 428 5.79 -29.22 6.61
CA ALA A 428 6.84 -29.68 7.51
C ALA A 428 6.40 -30.83 8.43
N SER A 429 5.11 -31.10 8.55
CA SER A 429 4.55 -32.13 9.44
C SER A 429 4.89 -33.55 8.98
N ASP A 430 5.06 -34.46 9.95
CA ASP A 430 5.33 -35.87 9.66
C ASP A 430 4.19 -36.55 8.89
N LEU A 431 2.94 -36.13 9.14
CA LEU A 431 1.76 -36.65 8.48
C LEU A 431 1.82 -36.44 6.95
N VAL A 432 2.13 -35.21 6.53
CA VAL A 432 2.28 -34.87 5.11
C VAL A 432 3.52 -35.54 4.54
N LYS A 433 4.67 -35.51 5.23
CA LYS A 433 5.91 -36.15 4.75
C LYS A 433 5.76 -37.64 4.49
N LYS A 434 4.97 -38.36 5.29
CA LYS A 434 4.72 -39.80 5.12
C LYS A 434 3.60 -40.15 4.13
N GLY A 435 2.81 -39.16 3.69
CA GLY A 435 1.65 -39.41 2.82
C GLY A 435 0.53 -40.16 3.54
N GLU A 436 0.35 -39.89 4.83
CA GLU A 436 -0.64 -40.55 5.72
C GLU A 436 -1.85 -39.64 6.02
N VAL A 437 -2.05 -38.61 5.20
CA VAL A 437 -3.12 -37.62 5.41
C VAL A 437 -4.49 -38.25 5.15
N LEU A 438 -5.41 -38.07 6.10
CA LEU A 438 -6.82 -38.44 5.98
C LEU A 438 -7.68 -37.19 5.78
N THR A 439 -8.89 -37.38 5.26
CA THR A 439 -9.90 -36.31 5.08
C THR A 439 -10.27 -35.54 6.36
N GLN A 440 -9.96 -36.09 7.53
CA GLN A 440 -10.18 -35.43 8.82
C GLN A 440 -8.91 -34.88 9.48
N SER A 441 -7.72 -35.21 8.97
CA SER A 441 -6.46 -34.94 9.66
C SER A 441 -6.21 -33.46 9.93
N LEU A 442 -6.61 -32.56 9.00
CA LEU A 442 -6.34 -31.13 9.17
C LEU A 442 -7.26 -30.48 10.21
N ASN A 443 -8.36 -31.12 10.61
CA ASN A 443 -9.27 -30.61 11.64
C ASN A 443 -8.61 -30.60 13.03
N THR A 444 -7.56 -31.39 13.24
CA THR A 444 -6.81 -31.50 14.51
C THR A 444 -5.38 -31.00 14.41
N PHE A 445 -5.00 -30.37 13.29
CA PHE A 445 -3.66 -29.82 13.11
C PHE A 445 -3.53 -28.50 13.88
N GLU A 446 -2.55 -28.42 14.79
CA GLU A 446 -2.27 -27.21 15.56
C GLU A 446 -1.33 -26.28 14.79
N PHE A 447 -1.85 -25.15 14.34
CA PHE A 447 -1.08 -24.06 13.75
C PHE A 447 -0.53 -23.13 14.83
N LYS A 448 0.75 -22.74 14.71
CA LYS A 448 1.41 -21.81 15.64
C LYS A 448 1.83 -20.53 14.92
N PRO A 449 1.00 -19.49 14.87
CA PRO A 449 1.36 -18.23 14.20
C PRO A 449 2.45 -17.48 14.99
N ASN A 450 3.42 -16.92 14.27
CA ASN A 450 4.41 -16.00 14.85
C ASN A 450 3.98 -14.55 14.60
N THR A 451 2.84 -14.17 15.17
CA THR A 451 2.16 -12.90 14.90
C THR A 451 1.61 -12.27 16.18
N PHE A 452 1.20 -11.01 16.06
CA PHE A 452 0.26 -10.39 16.99
C PHE A 452 -0.89 -9.71 16.22
N ASP A 453 -2.09 -9.75 16.82
CA ASP A 453 -3.31 -9.17 16.29
C ASP A 453 -3.49 -7.74 16.80
N VAL A 454 -3.87 -6.82 15.91
CA VAL A 454 -4.27 -5.47 16.27
C VAL A 454 -5.76 -5.46 16.61
N ILE A 455 -6.07 -5.40 17.90
CA ILE A 455 -7.45 -5.29 18.39
C ILE A 455 -7.97 -3.86 18.20
N SER A 456 -7.10 -2.87 18.44
CA SER A 456 -7.34 -1.45 18.10
C SER A 456 -6.03 -0.78 17.68
N GLY A 457 -6.08 0.16 16.74
CA GLY A 457 -4.90 0.80 16.15
C GLY A 457 -4.32 2.00 16.92
N GLY A 458 -5.04 2.52 17.93
CA GLY A 458 -4.70 3.79 18.58
C GLY A 458 -5.03 5.00 17.70
N THR A 459 -4.53 6.19 18.08
CA THR A 459 -4.76 7.42 17.29
C THR A 459 -4.07 7.35 15.93
N GLN A 460 -2.76 7.06 15.94
CA GLN A 460 -1.98 6.81 14.73
C GLN A 460 -0.75 6.00 15.12
N THR A 461 -0.79 4.70 14.84
CA THR A 461 0.34 3.78 15.05
C THR A 461 0.89 3.36 13.69
N THR A 462 2.19 3.56 13.45
CA THR A 462 2.83 3.23 12.17
C THR A 462 4.07 2.37 12.36
N ILE A 463 4.37 1.54 11.36
CA ILE A 463 5.64 0.80 11.32
C ILE A 463 6.74 1.76 10.85
N GLN A 464 7.84 1.82 11.60
CA GLN A 464 9.02 2.62 11.27
C GLN A 464 10.29 1.79 11.45
N ASP A 465 11.34 2.12 10.71
CA ASP A 465 12.70 1.57 10.85
C ASP A 465 13.75 2.68 10.81
N TYR A 466 15.01 2.34 11.09
CA TYR A 466 16.14 3.26 11.07
C TYR A 466 17.32 2.62 10.31
N PRO A 467 18.07 3.34 9.44
CA PRO A 467 18.05 4.78 9.16
C PRO A 467 16.93 5.22 8.21
N ALA A 468 15.91 4.38 8.03
CA ALA A 468 14.75 4.65 7.18
C ALA A 468 15.12 4.76 5.69
N ARG A 469 14.31 5.50 4.92
CA ARG A 469 14.34 5.49 3.46
C ARG A 469 15.32 6.52 2.88
N THR A 470 16.56 6.14 2.68
CA THR A 470 17.60 7.05 2.14
C THR A 470 17.87 6.80 0.66
N GLY A 471 18.45 7.78 -0.04
CA GLY A 471 18.88 7.69 -1.43
C GLY A 471 17.92 8.27 -2.47
N TYR A 472 16.91 9.03 -2.04
CA TYR A 472 15.80 9.50 -2.90
C TYR A 472 15.35 10.94 -2.59
N TRP A 473 16.12 11.71 -1.82
CA TRP A 473 15.75 13.07 -1.45
C TRP A 473 15.69 14.02 -2.65
N ASP A 474 16.51 13.78 -3.68
CA ASP A 474 16.53 14.48 -4.98
C ASP A 474 15.31 14.23 -5.85
N ILE A 475 14.52 13.19 -5.53
CA ILE A 475 13.23 12.89 -6.15
C ILE A 475 12.06 13.46 -5.32
N GLY A 476 12.31 13.87 -4.07
CA GLY A 476 11.27 14.27 -3.12
C GLY A 476 10.57 13.10 -2.45
N VAL A 477 11.29 12.00 -2.24
CA VAL A 477 10.82 10.91 -1.39
C VAL A 477 11.42 11.11 0.01
N PRO A 478 10.59 11.33 1.04
CA PRO A 478 11.11 11.58 2.38
C PRO A 478 11.65 10.33 3.05
N PRO A 479 12.59 10.48 4.02
CA PRO A 479 13.14 9.34 4.74
C PRO A 479 12.09 8.63 5.60
N SER A 480 11.11 9.37 6.13
CA SER A 480 10.22 8.87 7.16
C SER A 480 11.03 8.35 8.36
N GLY A 481 10.76 7.13 8.85
CA GLY A 481 11.41 6.63 10.05
C GLY A 481 10.83 7.23 11.32
N PRO A 482 11.38 6.83 12.48
CA PRO A 482 10.96 7.33 13.77
C PRO A 482 11.28 8.82 13.91
N MET A 483 10.30 9.62 14.31
CA MET A 483 10.47 11.06 14.50
C MET A 483 11.34 11.39 15.72
N ASP A 484 11.38 10.49 16.69
CA ASP A 484 12.37 10.38 17.76
C ASP A 484 13.14 9.06 17.57
N SER A 485 14.20 9.16 16.76
CA SER A 485 15.07 8.03 16.43
C SER A 485 15.88 7.51 17.61
N LEU A 486 16.16 8.35 18.60
CA LEU A 486 16.91 7.95 19.80
C LEU A 486 16.13 6.92 20.61
N SER A 487 14.87 7.23 20.96
CA SER A 487 14.01 6.32 21.71
C SER A 487 13.77 5.03 20.93
N PHE A 488 13.47 5.14 19.64
CA PHE A 488 13.29 3.96 18.78
C PHE A 488 14.51 3.02 18.79
N ARG A 489 15.72 3.56 18.58
CA ARG A 489 16.97 2.78 18.61
C ARG A 489 17.23 2.17 19.98
N LEU A 490 16.92 2.89 21.05
CA LEU A 490 17.01 2.38 22.43
C LEU A 490 16.05 1.19 22.65
N ALA A 491 14.83 1.23 22.12
CA ALA A 491 13.90 0.09 22.19
C ALA A 491 14.49 -1.16 21.52
N ASN A 492 15.05 -1.01 20.32
CA ASN A 492 15.71 -2.11 19.62
C ASN A 492 16.95 -2.62 20.37
N ALA A 493 17.80 -1.72 20.86
CA ALA A 493 19.00 -2.08 21.62
C ALA A 493 18.65 -2.87 22.90
N LEU A 494 17.53 -2.54 23.58
CA LEU A 494 17.07 -3.26 24.78
C LEU A 494 16.75 -4.73 24.52
N LEU A 495 16.28 -5.04 23.31
CA LEU A 495 15.97 -6.40 22.88
C LEU A 495 17.14 -7.08 22.16
N ALA A 496 18.28 -6.37 22.03
CA ALA A 496 19.41 -6.75 21.18
C ALA A 496 19.00 -7.02 19.72
N ASN A 497 18.01 -6.27 19.24
CA ASN A 497 17.65 -6.25 17.82
C ASN A 497 18.76 -5.58 17.01
N ASP A 498 18.88 -5.96 15.74
CA ASP A 498 19.59 -5.15 14.77
C ASP A 498 18.94 -3.76 14.69
N GLU A 499 19.75 -2.74 14.44
CA GLU A 499 19.26 -1.36 14.42
C GLU A 499 18.22 -1.11 13.31
N SER A 500 18.31 -1.89 12.21
CA SER A 500 17.37 -1.87 11.10
C SER A 500 16.04 -2.58 11.37
N CYS A 501 15.89 -3.25 12.53
CA CYS A 501 14.64 -3.90 12.88
C CYS A 501 13.50 -2.88 12.97
N ALA A 502 12.41 -3.16 12.26
CA ALA A 502 11.21 -2.34 12.31
C ALA A 502 10.47 -2.50 13.65
N GLY A 503 9.89 -1.40 14.12
CA GLY A 503 9.05 -1.31 15.32
C GLY A 503 7.87 -0.37 15.09
N LEU A 504 7.08 -0.12 16.13
CA LEU A 504 5.93 0.79 16.05
C LEU A 504 6.27 2.16 16.63
N GLU A 505 5.93 3.22 15.89
CA GLU A 505 5.79 4.59 16.39
C GLU A 505 4.33 4.83 16.77
N ILE A 506 4.09 5.32 17.98
CA ILE A 506 2.77 5.56 18.56
C ILE A 506 2.68 7.03 18.97
N ILE A 507 1.59 7.72 18.60
CA ILE A 507 1.31 9.11 18.97
C ILE A 507 -0.04 9.24 19.69
N VAL A 508 -0.12 10.11 20.70
CA VAL A 508 -1.33 10.44 21.50
C VAL A 508 -1.92 9.27 22.31
N SER A 509 -2.39 8.22 21.64
CA SER A 509 -2.88 6.99 22.26
C SER A 509 -2.47 5.76 21.46
N GLY A 510 -2.12 4.70 22.18
CA GLY A 510 -1.58 3.49 21.59
C GLY A 510 -2.59 2.42 21.17
N PRO A 511 -2.09 1.35 20.54
CA PRO A 511 -2.91 0.21 20.13
C PRO A 511 -3.19 -0.75 21.28
N THR A 512 -4.18 -1.62 21.07
CA THR A 512 -4.35 -2.85 21.84
C THR A 512 -3.92 -4.03 20.98
N LEU A 513 -2.94 -4.80 21.45
CA LEU A 513 -2.27 -5.86 20.70
C LEU A 513 -2.41 -7.20 21.44
N LYS A 514 -2.81 -8.26 20.73
CA LYS A 514 -2.86 -9.62 21.29
C LYS A 514 -1.76 -10.47 20.66
N PHE A 515 -0.85 -10.99 21.47
CA PHE A 515 0.27 -11.79 20.98
C PHE A 515 -0.14 -13.26 20.83
N ASN A 516 0.11 -13.86 19.67
CA ASN A 516 -0.23 -15.27 19.42
C ASN A 516 0.92 -16.24 19.73
N GLN A 517 2.10 -15.69 20.05
CA GLN A 517 3.28 -16.44 20.44
C GLN A 517 4.04 -15.69 21.53
N ALA A 518 4.72 -16.44 22.40
CA ALA A 518 5.59 -15.86 23.41
C ALA A 518 6.77 -15.12 22.76
N THR A 519 7.06 -13.91 23.24
CA THR A 519 8.13 -13.04 22.74
C THR A 519 8.56 -12.04 23.82
N ARG A 520 9.49 -11.15 23.48
CA ARG A 520 9.86 -10.00 24.32
C ARG A 520 9.58 -8.70 23.60
N ILE A 521 9.17 -7.70 24.36
CA ILE A 521 8.91 -6.35 23.86
C ILE A 521 9.65 -5.31 24.69
N ALA A 522 9.80 -4.11 24.13
CA ALA A 522 10.34 -2.95 24.83
C ALA A 522 9.52 -1.72 24.48
N LEU A 523 9.13 -0.96 25.52
CA LEU A 523 8.46 0.34 25.39
C LEU A 523 9.43 1.44 25.80
N THR A 524 9.62 2.45 24.95
CA THR A 524 10.54 3.58 25.20
C THR A 524 9.98 4.89 24.64
N GLY A 525 10.62 6.02 24.94
CA GLY A 525 10.15 7.35 24.58
C GLY A 525 9.18 7.86 25.62
N ALA A 526 8.17 8.61 25.17
CA ALA A 526 7.12 9.16 26.02
C ALA A 526 6.48 8.09 26.92
N SER A 527 6.28 8.40 28.20
CA SER A 527 5.56 7.54 29.12
C SER A 527 4.14 7.33 28.62
N ILE A 528 3.71 6.08 28.52
CA ILE A 528 2.37 5.71 28.10
C ILE A 528 1.71 4.88 29.19
N GLN A 529 0.39 4.99 29.31
CA GLN A 529 -0.39 4.07 30.14
C GLN A 529 -0.35 2.68 29.51
N ALA A 530 0.48 1.77 30.02
CA ALA A 530 0.64 0.44 29.46
C ALA A 530 0.24 -0.65 30.46
N SER A 531 -0.56 -1.61 30.01
CA SER A 531 -0.93 -2.78 30.80
C SER A 531 -0.89 -4.07 29.97
N LEU A 532 -0.47 -5.17 30.59
CA LEU A 532 -0.48 -6.52 30.04
C LEU A 532 -1.51 -7.34 30.83
N ASP A 533 -2.58 -7.78 30.18
CA ASP A 533 -3.72 -8.45 30.81
C ASP A 533 -4.30 -7.70 32.04
N GLY A 534 -4.23 -6.36 32.00
CA GLY A 534 -4.70 -5.47 33.06
C GLY A 534 -3.64 -5.09 34.10
N GLU A 535 -2.49 -5.76 34.13
CA GLU A 535 -1.37 -5.44 35.03
C GLU A 535 -0.45 -4.39 34.42
N SER A 536 -0.08 -3.35 35.17
CA SER A 536 0.78 -2.27 34.67
C SER A 536 2.17 -2.79 34.29
N VAL A 537 2.68 -2.37 33.12
CA VAL A 537 4.05 -2.70 32.69
C VAL A 537 4.97 -1.49 32.73
N ALA A 538 6.26 -1.73 32.96
CA ALA A 538 7.26 -0.68 33.06
C ALA A 538 7.82 -0.30 31.67
N MET A 539 8.01 1.00 31.46
CA MET A 539 8.79 1.55 30.36
C MET A 539 10.29 1.25 30.54
N ASN A 540 11.05 1.30 29.44
CA ASN A 540 12.53 1.24 29.42
C ASN A 540 13.14 -0.05 29.99
N THR A 541 12.37 -1.14 30.00
CA THR A 541 12.79 -2.50 30.36
C THR A 541 12.32 -3.50 29.32
N ALA A 542 13.00 -4.63 29.17
CA ALA A 542 12.49 -5.75 28.38
C ALA A 542 11.33 -6.41 29.14
N ILE A 543 10.20 -6.60 28.47
CA ILE A 543 8.98 -7.21 29.01
C ILE A 543 8.79 -8.55 28.32
N GLU A 544 8.66 -9.61 29.12
CA GLU A 544 8.29 -10.95 28.63
C GLU A 544 6.78 -10.99 28.34
N ILE A 545 6.41 -11.56 27.20
CA ILE A 545 5.03 -11.76 26.77
C ILE A 545 4.82 -13.25 26.57
N GLU A 546 3.79 -13.80 27.19
CA GLU A 546 3.32 -15.16 26.97
C GLU A 546 2.33 -15.22 25.80
N SER A 547 2.16 -16.41 25.20
CA SER A 547 1.17 -16.62 24.15
C SER A 547 -0.25 -16.37 24.67
N GLY A 548 -1.01 -15.57 23.94
CA GLY A 548 -2.40 -15.21 24.23
C GLY A 548 -2.58 -13.94 25.04
N GLN A 549 -1.50 -13.34 25.57
CA GLN A 549 -1.59 -12.12 26.37
C GLN A 549 -1.92 -10.89 25.52
N THR A 550 -2.59 -9.93 26.15
CA THR A 550 -3.02 -8.69 25.52
C THR A 550 -2.31 -7.49 26.13
N LEU A 551 -1.52 -6.79 25.33
CA LEU A 551 -0.92 -5.50 25.65
C LEU A 551 -1.89 -4.38 25.26
N LYS A 552 -2.31 -3.57 26.22
CA LYS A 552 -3.10 -2.36 25.99
C LYS A 552 -2.24 -1.13 26.25
N LEU A 553 -2.13 -0.26 25.24
CA LEU A 553 -1.43 1.01 25.30
C LEU A 553 -2.45 2.15 25.23
N GLY A 554 -2.61 2.88 26.33
CA GLY A 554 -3.55 3.99 26.48
C GLY A 554 -2.94 5.34 26.08
N LYS A 555 -3.24 6.37 26.87
CA LYS A 555 -2.80 7.76 26.60
C LYS A 555 -1.31 7.95 26.90
N VAL A 556 -0.65 8.72 26.04
CA VAL A 556 0.71 9.24 26.24
C VAL A 556 0.66 10.40 27.25
N LEU A 557 1.52 10.35 28.27
CA LEU A 557 1.48 11.22 29.45
C LEU A 557 2.46 12.39 29.39
N ASP A 558 3.72 12.11 29.05
CA ASP A 558 4.81 13.10 28.95
C ASP A 558 5.44 13.03 27.55
N GLY A 559 5.73 14.17 26.90
CA GLY A 559 6.11 14.17 25.48
C GLY A 559 4.94 13.84 24.52
N ALA A 560 5.27 13.33 23.33
CA ALA A 560 4.32 13.13 22.24
C ALA A 560 4.30 11.71 21.65
N ARG A 561 5.42 10.97 21.68
CA ARG A 561 5.56 9.68 20.98
C ARG A 561 6.20 8.59 21.82
N THR A 562 5.61 7.40 21.77
CA THR A 562 6.14 6.18 22.37
C THR A 562 6.51 5.20 21.27
N TYR A 563 7.53 4.37 21.51
CA TYR A 563 7.95 3.34 20.59
C TYR A 563 7.82 1.95 21.21
N LEU A 564 7.33 1.01 20.40
CA LEU A 564 7.27 -0.42 20.73
C LEU A 564 8.21 -1.18 19.80
N ALA A 565 9.27 -1.77 20.37
CA ALA A 565 10.06 -2.79 19.69
C ALA A 565 9.59 -4.18 20.09
N VAL A 566 9.67 -5.12 19.15
CA VAL A 566 9.43 -6.55 19.36
C VAL A 566 10.70 -7.31 19.04
N ASN A 567 11.03 -8.34 19.81
CA ASN A 567 12.26 -9.11 19.62
C ASN A 567 12.27 -9.78 18.23
N GLY A 568 13.30 -9.50 17.43
CA GLY A 568 13.39 -9.88 16.01
C GLY A 568 12.89 -8.80 15.04
N GLY A 569 12.12 -7.82 15.51
CA GLY A 569 11.50 -6.79 14.68
C GLY A 569 10.24 -7.29 13.96
N ILE A 570 9.49 -6.34 13.40
CA ILE A 570 8.28 -6.63 12.62
C ILE A 570 8.66 -7.04 11.19
N ASP A 571 8.09 -8.15 10.72
CA ASP A 571 8.27 -8.65 9.36
C ASP A 571 7.29 -7.93 8.41
N CYS A 572 7.83 -7.06 7.57
CA CYS A 572 7.11 -6.38 6.49
C CYS A 572 8.08 -6.06 5.34
N PRO A 573 7.56 -5.95 4.10
CA PRO A 573 8.38 -5.73 2.91
C PRO A 573 8.98 -4.32 2.92
N GLU A 574 10.17 -4.22 2.33
CA GLU A 574 10.78 -2.94 2.03
C GLU A 574 10.11 -2.31 0.81
N TYR A 575 9.87 -1.01 0.88
CA TYR A 575 9.62 -0.19 -0.29
C TYR A 575 10.85 0.72 -0.44
N LEU A 576 11.44 0.85 -1.62
CA LEU A 576 12.65 1.67 -1.85
C LEU A 576 13.71 1.54 -0.72
N GLY A 577 14.00 0.32 -0.28
CA GLY A 577 15.04 0.01 0.71
C GLY A 577 14.69 0.22 2.19
N SER A 578 13.42 0.49 2.54
CA SER A 578 13.01 0.71 3.93
C SER A 578 11.59 0.22 4.21
N ARG A 579 11.36 -0.20 5.47
CA ARG A 579 10.07 -0.59 6.06
C ARG A 579 9.30 0.59 6.65
N SER A 580 9.85 1.79 6.63
CA SER A 580 9.20 2.98 7.18
C SER A 580 7.96 3.39 6.40
N THR A 581 6.89 3.69 7.15
CA THR A 581 5.60 4.10 6.60
C THR A 581 5.62 5.59 6.24
N PHE A 582 5.32 5.92 4.98
CA PHE A 582 4.98 7.27 4.55
C PHE A 582 3.50 7.34 4.20
N THR A 583 2.68 7.81 5.14
CA THR A 583 1.21 7.75 5.04
C THR A 583 0.65 8.60 3.90
N LEU A 584 1.22 9.78 3.65
CA LEU A 584 0.78 10.65 2.56
C LEU A 584 1.08 10.04 1.18
N GLY A 585 2.23 9.38 1.03
CA GLY A 585 2.56 8.64 -0.20
C GLY A 585 1.88 7.27 -0.31
N GLN A 586 1.24 6.81 0.77
CA GLN A 586 0.57 5.52 0.92
C GLN A 586 1.47 4.33 0.56
N PHE A 587 2.71 4.32 1.05
CA PHE A 587 3.66 3.21 0.87
C PHE A 587 4.57 2.96 2.08
N GLY A 588 5.23 1.81 2.09
CA GLY A 588 6.04 1.34 3.22
C GLY A 588 5.20 0.85 4.41
N GLY A 589 5.85 0.24 5.40
CA GLY A 589 5.20 -0.32 6.58
C GLY A 589 4.03 -1.26 6.27
N HIS A 590 2.93 -1.13 7.02
CA HIS A 590 1.75 -1.94 6.81
C HIS A 590 0.83 -1.31 5.76
N ALA A 591 0.99 -1.76 4.50
CA ALA A 591 0.20 -1.31 3.35
C ALA A 591 0.16 0.23 3.17
N GLY A 592 1.23 0.94 3.57
CA GLY A 592 1.34 2.38 3.41
C GLY A 592 0.52 3.23 4.37
N ARG A 593 -0.05 2.64 5.42
CA ARG A 593 -0.98 3.32 6.33
C ARG A 593 -0.67 3.06 7.81
N ALA A 594 -1.37 3.79 8.68
CA ALA A 594 -1.43 3.46 10.09
C ALA A 594 -2.19 2.13 10.32
N LEU A 595 -1.90 1.48 11.44
CA LEU A 595 -2.55 0.24 11.84
C LEU A 595 -4.03 0.47 12.16
N ILE A 596 -4.87 -0.50 11.81
CA ILE A 596 -6.30 -0.51 12.10
C ILE A 596 -6.70 -1.81 12.80
N ALA A 597 -7.89 -1.82 13.39
CA ALA A 597 -8.43 -3.04 14.00
C ALA A 597 -8.58 -4.15 12.95
N GLY A 598 -8.11 -5.35 13.28
CA GLY A 598 -8.13 -6.52 12.40
C GLY A 598 -6.81 -6.81 11.70
N ASP A 599 -5.87 -5.85 11.66
CA ASP A 599 -4.53 -6.08 11.12
C ASP A 599 -3.81 -7.20 11.89
N VAL A 600 -2.98 -7.96 11.18
CA VAL A 600 -2.14 -9.02 11.74
C VAL A 600 -0.70 -8.73 11.33
N LEU A 601 0.19 -8.59 12.31
CA LEU A 601 1.60 -8.29 12.07
C LEU A 601 2.46 -9.51 12.39
N HIS A 602 3.34 -9.87 11.45
CA HIS A 602 4.29 -10.97 11.58
C HIS A 602 5.57 -10.50 12.27
N ILE A 603 6.21 -11.41 12.99
CA ILE A 603 7.49 -11.16 13.68
C ILE A 603 8.58 -11.95 12.94
N ASN A 604 9.74 -11.33 12.70
CA ASN A 604 10.87 -12.03 12.07
C ASN A 604 11.41 -13.15 12.98
N GLN A 605 11.76 -14.29 12.40
CA GLN A 605 12.34 -15.44 13.12
C GLN A 605 13.88 -15.43 13.19
N ALA A 606 14.55 -14.33 12.84
CA ALA A 606 16.00 -14.30 12.73
C ALA A 606 16.73 -14.24 14.10
N SER A 607 17.61 -15.23 14.32
CA SER A 607 18.65 -15.41 15.35
C SER A 607 18.31 -15.04 16.81
N GLN A 608 17.92 -16.06 17.60
CA GLN A 608 17.88 -16.06 19.07
C GLN A 608 19.26 -16.00 19.74
N ALA A 609 20.21 -15.21 19.24
CA ALA A 609 21.57 -15.19 19.77
C ALA A 609 22.12 -13.77 19.92
N SER A 610 21.64 -13.06 20.95
CA SER A 610 22.47 -12.08 21.64
C SER A 610 22.01 -11.95 23.09
N THR A 611 22.96 -12.00 24.03
CA THR A 611 22.75 -11.57 25.41
C THR A 611 22.44 -10.08 25.41
N THR A 612 21.31 -9.70 26.00
CA THR A 612 20.93 -8.29 26.24
C THR A 612 22.10 -7.51 26.83
N THR A 613 22.52 -6.43 26.17
CA THR A 613 23.68 -5.61 26.56
C THR A 613 23.50 -4.97 27.94
N PHE A 614 22.26 -4.63 28.30
CA PHE A 614 21.86 -4.01 29.56
C PHE A 614 20.40 -4.38 29.90
N SER A 615 20.02 -4.27 31.18
CA SER A 615 18.70 -4.69 31.69
C SER A 615 17.64 -3.58 31.70
N SER A 616 18.05 -2.32 31.60
CA SER A 616 17.19 -1.14 31.62
C SER A 616 17.87 0.03 30.94
N ILE A 617 17.09 0.98 30.45
CA ILE A 617 17.60 2.20 29.80
C ILE A 617 17.29 3.43 30.65
N ALA A 618 18.23 4.37 30.66
CA ALA A 618 18.00 5.70 31.21
C ALA A 618 17.81 6.70 30.06
N GLN A 619 16.59 7.23 29.93
CA GLN A 619 16.23 8.23 28.93
C GLN A 619 16.19 9.65 29.52
N PRO A 620 16.33 10.70 28.69
CA PRO A 620 16.07 12.08 29.09
C PRO A 620 14.61 12.28 29.53
N LYS A 621 14.36 13.27 30.40
CA LYS A 621 12.99 13.62 30.82
C LYS A 621 12.35 14.60 29.82
N PHE A 622 11.05 14.47 29.60
CA PHE A 622 10.27 15.38 28.74
C PHE A 622 9.47 16.36 29.62
N ASN A 623 9.97 17.58 29.77
CA ASN A 623 9.46 18.58 30.72
C ASN A 623 8.67 19.72 30.06
N GLY A 624 8.34 19.62 28.76
CA GLY A 624 7.57 20.63 28.00
C GLY A 624 8.31 21.94 27.70
N ASP A 625 9.40 22.21 28.44
CA ASP A 625 10.35 23.30 28.21
C ASP A 625 11.65 22.76 27.62
N TRP A 626 11.86 23.02 26.33
CA TRP A 626 12.92 22.41 25.54
C TRP A 626 14.02 23.41 25.18
N GLN A 627 15.27 22.99 25.36
CA GLN A 627 16.41 23.61 24.70
C GLN A 627 16.84 22.71 23.54
N ILE A 628 16.86 23.27 22.33
CA ILE A 628 17.21 22.55 21.11
C ILE A 628 18.47 23.18 20.51
N ARG A 629 19.52 22.38 20.38
CA ARG A 629 20.81 22.82 19.83
C ARG A 629 20.77 22.79 18.31
N VAL A 630 21.28 23.84 17.68
CA VAL A 630 21.19 24.03 16.23
C VAL A 630 22.51 24.54 15.65
N ILE A 631 22.75 24.23 14.38
CA ILE A 631 23.75 24.90 13.55
C ILE A 631 23.12 26.18 12.97
N TYR A 632 23.83 27.30 13.09
CA TYR A 632 23.46 28.57 12.48
C TYR A 632 23.70 28.51 10.96
N GLY A 633 22.62 28.58 10.18
CA GLY A 633 22.63 28.44 8.72
C GLY A 633 21.50 27.55 8.18
N PRO A 634 21.26 27.58 6.84
CA PRO A 634 22.10 28.23 5.84
C PRO A 634 21.82 29.72 5.60
N HIS A 635 20.57 30.17 5.76
CA HIS A 635 20.12 31.49 5.29
C HIS A 635 20.05 32.57 6.36
N GLY A 636 20.70 32.39 7.51
CA GLY A 636 20.65 33.38 8.60
C GLY A 636 21.47 34.65 8.36
N ALA A 637 22.15 34.80 7.23
CA ALA A 637 23.01 35.94 6.95
C ALA A 637 22.22 37.22 6.56
N PRO A 638 22.89 38.40 6.57
CA PRO A 638 22.30 39.71 6.21
C PRO A 638 21.73 39.84 4.79
N ASP A 639 21.90 38.84 3.93
CA ASP A 639 21.22 38.76 2.64
C ASP A 639 19.73 38.41 2.78
N PHE A 640 19.31 37.86 3.91
CA PHE A 640 17.92 37.46 4.17
C PHE A 640 17.36 38.01 5.49
N PHE A 641 18.11 37.86 6.58
CA PHE A 641 17.70 38.30 7.93
C PHE A 641 18.62 39.41 8.43
N THR A 642 18.07 40.41 9.12
CA THR A 642 18.92 41.38 9.81
C THR A 642 19.63 40.71 11.00
N GLN A 643 20.72 41.31 11.48
CA GLN A 643 21.38 40.80 12.70
C GLN A 643 20.45 40.86 13.92
N GLU A 644 19.55 41.84 13.98
CA GLU A 644 18.54 41.96 15.04
C GLU A 644 17.53 40.81 14.95
N ASP A 645 17.08 40.43 13.74
CA ASP A 645 16.20 39.27 13.53
C ASP A 645 16.84 37.99 14.05
N ILE A 646 18.12 37.76 13.74
CA ILE A 646 18.85 36.57 14.20
C ILE A 646 19.00 36.55 15.71
N ASN A 647 19.34 37.69 16.33
CA ASN A 647 19.42 37.77 17.78
C ASN A 647 18.04 37.50 18.41
N ALA A 648 16.97 38.10 17.88
CA ALA A 648 15.61 37.87 18.33
C ALA A 648 15.20 36.40 18.18
N PHE A 649 15.56 35.74 17.08
CA PHE A 649 15.29 34.31 16.84
C PHE A 649 15.89 33.42 17.93
N PHE A 650 17.16 33.65 18.30
CA PHE A 650 17.86 32.85 19.30
C PHE A 650 17.53 33.23 20.76
N ASP A 651 17.10 34.47 21.01
CA ASP A 651 16.70 34.93 22.35
C ASP A 651 15.23 34.59 22.68
N ALA A 652 14.42 34.34 21.65
CA ALA A 652 13.01 34.05 21.77
C ALA A 652 12.69 32.70 22.45
N GLU A 653 11.54 32.69 23.11
CA GLU A 653 10.83 31.49 23.49
C GLU A 653 9.75 31.24 22.43
N TRP A 654 9.86 30.13 21.71
CA TRP A 654 8.94 29.69 20.69
C TRP A 654 7.91 28.74 21.29
N LYS A 655 6.64 28.84 20.87
CA LYS A 655 5.57 27.94 21.31
C LYS A 655 5.17 27.00 20.18
N VAL A 656 5.02 25.72 20.46
CA VAL A 656 4.57 24.74 19.47
C VAL A 656 3.09 24.94 19.16
N HIS A 657 2.77 25.09 17.88
CA HIS A 657 1.41 25.25 17.37
C HIS A 657 0.72 23.87 17.20
N PHE A 658 -0.61 23.81 17.36
CA PHE A 658 -1.39 22.57 17.26
C PHE A 658 -1.37 21.93 15.87
N ASN A 659 -1.22 22.76 14.83
CA ASN A 659 -1.04 22.34 13.44
C ASN A 659 0.38 21.83 13.13
N SER A 660 0.78 20.77 13.84
CA SER A 660 2.07 20.09 13.75
C SER A 660 1.89 18.60 13.47
N SER A 661 2.72 18.01 12.61
CA SER A 661 2.66 16.59 12.26
C SER A 661 4.04 16.05 11.86
N ARG A 662 4.12 14.82 11.35
CA ARG A 662 5.38 14.25 10.82
C ARG A 662 5.97 15.04 9.66
N THR A 663 5.15 15.84 8.95
CA THR A 663 5.62 16.78 7.92
C THR A 663 6.42 17.95 8.49
N GLY A 664 6.15 18.33 9.75
CA GLY A 664 6.87 19.38 10.45
C GLY A 664 6.12 19.92 11.67
N VAL A 665 6.88 20.55 12.57
CA VAL A 665 6.40 21.13 13.83
C VAL A 665 6.34 22.65 13.70
N ARG A 666 5.13 23.21 13.65
CA ARG A 666 4.90 24.65 13.45
C ARG A 666 5.11 25.41 14.75
N LEU A 667 5.69 26.60 14.67
CA LEU A 667 6.05 27.42 15.81
C LEU A 667 5.36 28.79 15.77
N ILE A 668 5.05 29.30 16.97
CA ILE A 668 4.56 30.66 17.22
C ILE A 668 5.67 31.41 17.94
N GLY A 669 6.01 32.61 17.46
CA GLY A 669 7.04 33.45 18.06
C GLY A 669 7.19 34.80 17.35
N PRO A 670 8.33 35.49 17.53
CA PRO A 670 8.55 36.80 16.93
C PRO A 670 8.57 36.72 15.41
N LYS A 671 8.10 37.79 14.76
CA LYS A 671 8.17 37.96 13.32
C LYS A 671 9.46 38.70 12.93
N PRO A 672 10.15 38.30 11.86
CA PRO A 672 11.31 39.01 11.35
C PRO A 672 10.91 40.30 10.62
N ASP A 673 11.77 41.32 10.71
CA ASP A 673 11.65 42.57 9.95
C ASP A 673 12.27 42.48 8.54
N TRP A 674 13.02 41.41 8.26
CA TRP A 674 13.65 41.05 6.98
C TRP A 674 14.73 42.02 6.48
N ALA A 675 15.82 41.49 5.91
CA ALA A 675 16.89 42.31 5.34
C ALA A 675 16.59 42.81 3.90
N ARG A 676 15.50 42.34 3.31
CA ARG A 676 15.08 42.62 1.94
C ARG A 676 13.57 42.85 1.87
N THR A 677 13.12 43.52 0.80
CA THR A 677 11.72 43.93 0.63
C THR A 677 10.82 42.85 0.02
N ASP A 678 11.40 41.91 -0.72
CA ASP A 678 10.71 40.83 -1.44
C ASP A 678 11.72 39.75 -1.87
N GLY A 679 11.24 38.65 -2.45
CA GLY A 679 12.03 37.55 -3.01
C GLY A 679 12.23 37.62 -4.53
N GLY A 680 11.91 38.74 -5.19
CA GLY A 680 12.02 38.88 -6.64
C GLY A 680 11.18 37.87 -7.45
N GLU A 681 11.77 37.27 -8.49
CA GLU A 681 11.12 36.28 -9.36
C GLU A 681 10.70 34.99 -8.63
N ALA A 682 11.23 34.73 -7.43
CA ALA A 682 10.88 33.58 -6.60
C ALA A 682 9.59 33.79 -5.77
N GLY A 683 9.16 35.04 -5.57
CA GLY A 683 7.94 35.36 -4.85
C GLY A 683 7.95 36.73 -4.17
N LEU A 684 6.76 37.21 -3.84
CA LEU A 684 6.54 38.54 -3.25
C LEU A 684 7.00 38.65 -1.79
N HIS A 685 7.04 37.55 -1.04
CA HIS A 685 7.41 37.59 0.36
C HIS A 685 8.94 37.63 0.52
N PRO A 686 9.51 38.45 1.43
CA PRO A 686 10.94 38.48 1.71
C PRO A 686 11.55 37.16 2.17
N SER A 687 10.75 36.16 2.53
CA SER A 687 11.24 34.82 2.84
C SER A 687 11.43 33.95 1.59
N ASN A 688 10.92 34.35 0.43
CA ASN A 688 10.94 33.52 -0.78
C ASN A 688 12.32 33.45 -1.43
N ILE A 689 12.73 32.24 -1.80
CA ILE A 689 13.97 31.99 -2.55
C ILE A 689 13.68 31.09 -3.74
N HIS A 690 14.56 31.13 -4.74
CA HIS A 690 14.55 30.12 -5.79
C HIS A 690 14.74 28.76 -5.16
N ASP A 691 13.84 27.84 -5.49
CA ASP A 691 13.64 26.65 -4.69
C ASP A 691 14.93 25.82 -4.56
N ASN A 692 15.25 25.42 -3.33
CA ASN A 692 16.44 24.64 -2.98
C ASN A 692 16.10 23.50 -2.03
N ALA A 693 17.09 22.65 -1.80
CA ALA A 693 16.93 21.49 -0.95
C ALA A 693 17.04 21.86 0.53
N TYR A 694 16.16 21.27 1.34
CA TYR A 694 16.14 21.35 2.78
C TYR A 694 16.78 20.14 3.44
N ALA A 695 17.10 20.24 4.74
CA ALA A 695 17.47 19.11 5.56
C ALA A 695 16.36 18.83 6.59
N VAL A 696 16.28 17.58 7.04
CA VAL A 696 15.38 17.22 8.15
C VAL A 696 15.82 17.96 9.40
N GLY A 697 14.87 18.57 10.12
CA GLY A 697 15.13 19.39 11.29
C GLY A 697 15.55 20.83 10.99
N THR A 698 15.59 21.25 9.72
CA THR A 698 15.78 22.66 9.35
C THR A 698 14.55 23.48 9.79
N ILE A 699 14.80 24.68 10.32
CA ILE A 699 13.76 25.64 10.68
C ILE A 699 13.45 26.50 9.46
N ASP A 700 12.32 26.25 8.81
CA ASP A 700 11.90 26.88 7.56
C ASP A 700 10.88 28.00 7.79
N PHE A 701 11.10 29.18 7.19
CA PHE A 701 10.22 30.35 7.33
C PHE A 701 9.19 30.43 6.17
N THR A 702 8.08 29.72 6.35
CA THR A 702 6.91 29.75 5.45
C THR A 702 6.15 31.07 5.57
N GLY A 703 6.70 32.14 5.00
CA GLY A 703 6.30 33.51 5.27
C GLY A 703 6.92 33.99 6.58
N ASP A 704 6.12 34.56 7.49
CA ASP A 704 6.58 35.03 8.80
C ASP A 704 6.51 33.97 9.91
N MET A 705 6.00 32.77 9.61
CA MET A 705 5.82 31.70 10.59
C MET A 705 6.77 30.54 10.32
N PRO A 706 7.64 30.18 11.30
CA PRO A 706 8.55 29.07 11.13
C PRO A 706 7.91 27.71 11.37
N VAL A 707 8.46 26.70 10.70
CA VAL A 707 8.18 25.27 10.90
C VAL A 707 9.48 24.50 10.96
N ILE A 708 9.64 23.60 11.93
CA ILE A 708 10.74 22.63 11.96
C ILE A 708 10.36 21.50 11.00
N LEU A 709 11.12 21.29 9.93
CA LEU A 709 10.80 20.26 8.93
C LEU A 709 11.00 18.86 9.49
N GLY A 710 9.94 18.05 9.42
CA GLY A 710 9.93 16.70 9.97
C GLY A 710 10.48 15.65 9.00
N PRO A 711 10.58 14.38 9.42
CA PRO A 711 11.06 13.29 8.57
C PRO A 711 10.15 12.96 7.37
N ASP A 712 8.88 13.36 7.40
CA ASP A 712 7.94 13.30 6.26
C ASP A 712 7.81 14.68 5.58
N GLY A 713 8.73 15.59 5.89
CA GLY A 713 8.76 16.95 5.35
C GLY A 713 9.17 17.00 3.87
N PRO A 714 8.96 18.16 3.23
CA PRO A 714 9.32 18.37 1.84
C PRO A 714 10.84 18.38 1.64
N SER A 715 11.31 17.88 0.50
CA SER A 715 12.74 17.92 0.17
C SER A 715 13.16 19.25 -0.43
N LEU A 716 12.38 19.76 -1.38
CA LEU A 716 12.67 20.97 -2.12
C LEU A 716 11.60 22.01 -1.81
N GLY A 717 12.02 23.28 -1.64
CA GLY A 717 11.09 24.37 -1.45
C GLY A 717 11.73 25.75 -1.53
N GLY A 718 10.88 26.78 -1.50
CA GLY A 718 11.23 28.15 -1.87
C GLY A 718 11.21 29.15 -0.73
N PHE A 719 11.67 28.76 0.45
CA PHE A 719 11.70 29.57 1.67
C PHE A 719 13.06 29.51 2.38
N VAL A 720 13.43 30.61 3.05
CA VAL A 720 14.70 30.71 3.80
C VAL A 720 14.66 29.98 5.15
N CYS A 721 15.85 29.59 5.61
CA CYS A 721 16.03 28.80 6.82
C CYS A 721 17.23 29.32 7.64
N PRO A 722 17.04 29.93 8.81
CA PRO A 722 18.15 30.51 9.57
C PRO A 722 18.97 29.50 10.37
N ALA A 723 18.43 28.32 10.68
CA ALA A 723 19.12 27.32 11.49
C ALA A 723 18.64 25.88 11.19
N THR A 724 19.44 24.89 11.56
CA THR A 724 19.12 23.45 11.45
C THR A 724 19.48 22.71 12.73
N ILE A 725 18.59 21.85 13.24
CA ILE A 725 18.81 21.06 14.46
C ILE A 725 19.97 20.10 14.29
N ILE A 726 20.83 19.98 15.30
CA ILE A 726 21.91 18.99 15.29
C ILE A 726 21.34 17.57 15.40
N LYS A 727 22.00 16.60 14.79
CA LYS A 727 21.61 15.18 14.76
C LYS A 727 21.37 14.61 16.16
N ALA A 728 22.22 14.98 17.12
CA ALA A 728 22.09 14.58 18.52
C ALA A 728 20.82 15.11 19.22
N ASP A 729 20.16 16.14 18.67
CA ASP A 729 18.93 16.76 19.19
C ASP A 729 17.70 16.56 18.29
N LEU A 730 17.84 16.00 17.09
CA LEU A 730 16.71 15.76 16.19
C LEU A 730 15.57 15.00 16.87
N TRP A 731 15.90 14.08 17.77
CA TRP A 731 14.94 13.30 18.53
C TRP A 731 13.98 14.15 19.39
N LYS A 732 14.43 15.33 19.87
CA LYS A 732 13.60 16.23 20.68
C LYS A 732 12.37 16.69 19.89
N MET A 733 12.52 16.91 18.57
CA MET A 733 11.42 17.29 17.69
C MET A 733 10.27 16.26 17.71
N GLY A 734 10.59 14.97 17.76
CA GLY A 734 9.60 13.90 17.82
C GLY A 734 8.78 13.86 19.11
N GLN A 735 9.26 14.51 20.18
CA GLN A 735 8.59 14.59 21.47
C GLN A 735 7.85 15.91 21.72
N LEU A 736 7.98 16.88 20.82
CA LEU A 736 7.26 18.16 20.90
C LEU A 736 5.75 17.94 20.76
N LYS A 737 4.98 18.55 21.66
CA LYS A 737 3.51 18.61 21.57
C LYS A 737 3.02 20.05 21.57
N ALA A 738 1.78 20.24 21.12
CA ALA A 738 1.13 21.55 21.12
C ALA A 738 1.22 22.23 22.49
N GLY A 739 1.65 23.50 22.50
CA GLY A 739 1.82 24.28 23.71
C GLY A 739 3.20 24.19 24.36
N ASP A 740 4.06 23.24 23.98
CA ASP A 740 5.45 23.18 24.46
C ASP A 740 6.22 24.45 24.10
N LYS A 741 7.22 24.76 24.93
CA LYS A 741 8.09 25.93 24.78
C LYS A 741 9.48 25.48 24.32
N ILE A 742 10.05 26.20 23.37
CA ILE A 742 11.34 25.88 22.76
C ILE A 742 12.23 27.11 22.79
N ARG A 743 13.50 26.89 23.11
CA ARG A 743 14.57 27.86 22.86
C ARG A 743 15.67 27.21 22.04
N PHE A 744 16.09 27.88 20.97
CA PHE A 744 17.19 27.43 20.13
C PHE A 744 18.53 27.90 20.68
N THR A 745 19.51 27.01 20.73
CA THR A 745 20.88 27.31 21.18
C THR A 745 21.86 27.03 20.04
N PRO A 746 22.56 28.04 19.51
CA PRO A 746 23.55 27.82 18.46
C PRO A 746 24.76 27.09 19.04
N VAL A 747 25.27 26.08 18.33
CA VAL A 747 26.50 25.36 18.67
C VAL A 747 27.44 25.29 17.47
N SER A 748 28.73 25.03 17.72
CA SER A 748 29.71 24.91 16.65
C SER A 748 29.57 23.57 15.93
N LEU A 749 30.05 23.50 14.69
CA LEU A 749 30.08 22.26 13.91
C LEU A 749 30.90 21.15 14.61
N ALA A 750 32.01 21.52 15.25
CA ALA A 750 32.84 20.58 16.00
C ALA A 750 32.13 20.07 17.27
N ASP A 751 31.37 20.93 17.96
CA ASP A 751 30.59 20.55 19.14
C ASP A 751 29.41 19.63 18.77
N ALA A 752 28.78 19.85 17.60
CA ALA A 752 27.75 18.97 17.07
C ALA A 752 28.29 17.57 16.78
N GLU A 753 29.45 17.47 16.11
CA GLU A 753 30.16 16.20 15.89
C GLU A 753 30.47 15.47 17.21
N LEU A 754 30.96 16.21 18.22
CA LEU A 754 31.24 15.64 19.54
C LEU A 754 29.97 15.10 20.21
N ALA A 755 28.85 15.80 20.09
CA ALA A 755 27.57 15.34 20.63
C ALA A 755 27.03 14.11 19.90
N GLU A 756 27.18 14.02 18.57
CA GLU A 756 26.82 12.84 17.80
C GLU A 756 27.64 11.62 18.23
N ARG A 757 28.97 11.73 18.27
CA ARG A 757 29.85 10.63 18.72
C ARG A 757 29.52 10.19 20.15
N ALA A 758 29.22 11.15 21.04
CA ALA A 758 28.80 10.85 22.40
C ALA A 758 27.46 10.10 22.44
N GLN A 759 26.46 10.54 21.67
CA GLN A 759 25.16 9.89 21.63
C GLN A 759 25.24 8.46 21.07
N LEU A 760 25.99 8.25 19.98
CA LEU A 760 26.19 6.90 19.42
C LEU A 760 26.79 5.95 20.45
N SER A 761 27.83 6.38 21.18
CA SER A 761 28.42 5.57 22.26
C SER A 761 27.44 5.35 23.43
N GLN A 762 26.60 6.35 23.75
CA GLN A 762 25.62 6.23 24.83
C GLN A 762 24.52 5.22 24.52
N ILE A 763 24.08 5.10 23.26
CA ILE A 763 23.09 4.10 22.83
C ILE A 763 23.60 2.68 23.11
N GLU A 764 24.89 2.41 22.86
CA GLU A 764 25.52 1.11 23.16
C GLU A 764 25.49 0.76 24.66
N THR A 765 25.48 1.77 25.53
CA THR A 765 25.43 1.59 26.99
C THR A 765 24.01 1.67 27.58
N GLY A 766 23.02 2.10 26.80
CA GLY A 766 21.65 2.31 27.28
C GLY A 766 21.49 3.48 28.27
N VAL A 767 22.46 4.39 28.36
CA VAL A 767 22.42 5.52 29.31
C VAL A 767 22.64 6.82 28.56
N ILE A 768 21.56 7.57 28.35
CA ILE A 768 21.62 8.83 27.63
C ILE A 768 21.85 9.99 28.59
N ASN A 769 22.91 10.75 28.35
CA ASN A 769 23.18 11.99 29.05
C ASN A 769 23.53 13.07 28.02
N GLU A 770 22.73 14.13 27.97
CA GLU A 770 22.99 15.23 27.06
C GLU A 770 24.34 15.88 27.37
N LEU A 771 25.23 15.91 26.37
CA LEU A 771 26.53 16.56 26.49
C LEU A 771 26.33 18.08 26.60
N ALA A 772 26.83 18.70 27.66
CA ALA A 772 26.83 20.14 27.79
C ALA A 772 27.78 20.77 26.76
N LEU A 773 27.25 21.61 25.86
CA LEU A 773 28.01 22.30 24.82
C LEU A 773 27.99 23.82 25.06
N PRO A 774 29.07 24.54 24.70
CA PRO A 774 29.07 25.99 24.73
C PRO A 774 28.13 26.58 23.66
N LYS A 775 27.55 27.76 23.93
CA LYS A 775 26.85 28.56 22.92
C LYS A 775 27.89 29.10 21.93
N ALA A 776 27.68 28.85 20.63
CA ALA A 776 28.54 29.38 19.58
C ALA A 776 28.27 30.87 19.30
N GLU A 777 29.28 31.56 18.77
CA GLU A 777 29.16 32.94 18.29
C GLU A 777 28.35 32.98 16.99
N LEU A 778 27.54 34.04 16.82
CA LEU A 778 26.63 34.22 15.68
C LEU A 778 27.26 35.12 14.60
N ASP A 779 28.47 34.77 14.15
CA ASP A 779 29.25 35.62 13.23
C ASP A 779 28.67 35.63 11.80
N SER A 780 28.63 34.46 11.16
CA SER A 780 28.09 34.29 9.81
C SER A 780 27.83 32.82 9.50
N PRO A 781 26.70 32.47 8.86
CA PRO A 781 26.47 31.14 8.30
C PRO A 781 27.14 30.97 6.91
N ILE A 782 27.83 31.98 6.38
CA ILE A 782 28.61 31.86 5.15
C ILE A 782 30.02 31.43 5.54
N ILE A 783 30.33 30.16 5.31
CA ILE A 783 31.64 29.59 5.68
C ILE A 783 32.71 29.84 4.62
N LYS A 784 32.31 30.05 3.37
CA LYS A 784 33.22 30.37 2.26
C LYS A 784 32.49 31.09 1.13
N THR A 785 33.17 32.02 0.49
CA THR A 785 32.71 32.67 -0.74
C THR A 785 33.85 32.70 -1.74
N THR A 786 33.58 32.18 -2.93
CA THR A 786 34.50 32.27 -4.06
C THR A 786 34.01 33.36 -5.01
N PRO A 787 34.84 34.35 -5.36
CA PRO A 787 34.43 35.45 -6.22
C PRO A 787 34.28 35.02 -7.69
N ALA A 788 33.38 35.69 -8.41
CA ALA A 788 33.06 35.38 -9.81
C ALA A 788 34.27 35.46 -10.76
N ASN A 789 35.26 36.31 -10.46
CA ASN A 789 36.48 36.42 -11.27
C ASN A 789 37.36 35.16 -11.26
N GLN A 790 37.13 34.23 -10.33
CA GLN A 790 37.91 33.01 -10.20
C GLN A 790 37.37 31.88 -11.08
N TYR A 791 36.05 31.66 -11.08
CA TYR A 791 35.41 30.51 -11.78
C TYR A 791 34.25 30.90 -12.71
N GLY A 792 34.11 32.19 -13.04
CA GLY A 792 33.05 32.73 -13.90
C GLY A 792 31.79 33.13 -13.14
N GLU A 793 31.47 32.46 -12.02
CA GLU A 793 30.32 32.75 -11.17
C GLU A 793 30.72 32.83 -9.70
N GLN A 794 30.02 33.65 -8.91
CA GLN A 794 30.19 33.65 -7.47
C GLN A 794 29.67 32.33 -6.89
N VAL A 795 30.42 31.73 -5.96
CA VAL A 795 30.00 30.51 -5.25
C VAL A 795 29.94 30.79 -3.76
N VAL A 796 28.83 30.47 -3.11
CA VAL A 796 28.64 30.63 -1.68
C VAL A 796 28.41 29.27 -1.04
N TYR A 797 29.15 28.97 0.03
CA TYR A 797 29.05 27.72 0.77
C TYR A 797 28.47 28.00 2.16
N ARG A 798 27.41 27.27 2.52
CA ARG A 798 26.67 27.44 3.78
C ARG A 798 26.42 26.08 4.44
N PRO A 799 26.60 25.94 5.77
CA PRO A 799 26.18 24.74 6.47
C PRO A 799 24.65 24.73 6.53
N SER A 800 24.06 23.55 6.32
CA SER A 800 22.62 23.32 6.47
C SER A 800 22.37 22.23 7.52
N GLY A 801 23.01 22.40 8.68
CA GLY A 801 23.29 21.32 9.63
C GLY A 801 24.74 20.84 9.52
N GLU A 802 25.13 19.88 10.36
CA GLU A 802 26.48 19.31 10.38
C GLU A 802 26.74 18.33 9.22
N ASP A 803 25.71 17.60 8.78
CA ASP A 803 25.74 16.59 7.72
C ASP A 803 25.39 17.15 6.33
N TYR A 804 25.10 18.45 6.22
CA TYR A 804 24.70 19.06 4.96
C TYR A 804 25.49 20.32 4.64
N LEU A 805 25.85 20.45 3.37
CA LEU A 805 26.48 21.64 2.81
C LEU A 805 25.68 22.14 1.61
N LEU A 806 25.20 23.38 1.69
CA LEU A 806 24.53 24.05 0.58
C LEU A 806 25.55 24.88 -0.21
N VAL A 807 25.65 24.59 -1.51
CA VAL A 807 26.48 25.31 -2.48
C VAL A 807 25.55 26.13 -3.37
N GLU A 808 25.71 27.45 -3.41
CA GLU A 808 24.86 28.36 -4.18
C GLU A 808 25.65 29.14 -5.24
N TYR A 809 25.09 29.29 -6.44
CA TYR A 809 25.75 29.97 -7.57
C TYR A 809 25.11 31.29 -7.97
N GLY A 810 25.93 32.31 -8.19
CA GLY A 810 25.54 33.55 -8.86
C GLY A 810 24.48 34.38 -8.11
N PRO A 811 23.86 35.37 -8.77
CA PRO A 811 22.79 36.18 -8.19
C PRO A 811 21.48 35.37 -8.01
N GLN A 812 20.55 35.91 -7.21
CA GLN A 812 19.21 35.34 -6.99
C GLN A 812 18.27 35.69 -8.16
N ILE A 813 18.47 35.03 -9.30
CA ILE A 813 17.64 35.16 -10.51
C ILE A 813 17.31 33.79 -11.08
N LEU A 814 16.23 33.70 -11.86
CA LEU A 814 15.93 32.50 -12.63
C LEU A 814 16.81 32.45 -13.89
N ASP A 815 17.92 31.72 -13.81
CA ASP A 815 18.83 31.48 -14.91
C ASP A 815 19.13 29.98 -15.11
N ILE A 816 18.74 29.45 -16.28
CA ILE A 816 18.97 28.05 -16.66
C ILE A 816 20.47 27.74 -16.70
N ARG A 817 21.32 28.71 -17.02
CA ARG A 817 22.78 28.55 -16.98
C ARG A 817 23.28 28.19 -15.58
N LEU A 818 22.76 28.81 -14.53
CA LEU A 818 23.13 28.49 -13.15
C LEU A 818 22.74 27.05 -12.81
N ARG A 819 21.57 26.59 -13.27
CA ARG A 819 21.15 25.20 -13.09
C ARG A 819 22.04 24.19 -13.81
N PHE A 820 22.54 24.54 -14.99
CA PHE A 820 23.53 23.74 -15.72
C PHE A 820 24.84 23.63 -14.94
N ARG A 821 25.30 24.72 -14.34
CA ARG A 821 26.48 24.70 -13.47
C ARG A 821 26.28 23.79 -12.25
N VAL A 822 25.13 23.88 -11.58
CA VAL A 822 24.73 22.96 -10.49
C VAL A 822 24.82 21.50 -10.95
N HIS A 823 24.30 21.20 -12.14
CA HIS A 823 24.33 19.84 -12.67
C HIS A 823 25.75 19.37 -12.97
N ALA A 824 26.58 20.24 -13.54
CA ALA A 824 27.97 19.92 -13.82
C ALA A 824 28.73 19.57 -12.53
N LEU A 825 28.52 20.34 -11.45
CA LEU A 825 29.06 20.01 -10.12
C LEU A 825 28.55 18.65 -9.64
N MET A 826 27.24 18.42 -9.70
CA MET A 826 26.60 17.16 -9.29
C MET A 826 27.21 15.95 -10.02
N LEU A 827 27.32 16.00 -11.35
CA LEU A 827 27.90 14.93 -12.17
C LEU A 827 29.37 14.67 -11.83
N LYS A 828 30.17 15.72 -11.60
CA LYS A 828 31.58 15.58 -11.20
C LYS A 828 31.71 14.96 -9.80
N LEU A 829 30.85 15.32 -8.86
CA LEU A 829 30.82 14.70 -7.52
C LEU A 829 30.44 13.22 -7.59
N GLN A 830 29.41 12.88 -8.37
CA GLN A 830 29.02 11.48 -8.62
C GLN A 830 30.19 10.69 -9.25
N GLN A 831 30.89 11.28 -10.23
CA GLN A 831 32.06 10.66 -10.85
C GLN A 831 33.23 10.46 -9.87
N ARG A 832 33.46 11.43 -8.97
CA ARG A 832 34.52 11.35 -7.94
C ARG A 832 34.23 10.27 -6.90
N ASN A 833 32.95 9.99 -6.62
CA ASN A 833 32.50 8.97 -5.68
C ASN A 833 33.21 9.08 -4.32
N LEU A 834 33.17 10.28 -3.73
CA LEU A 834 33.84 10.59 -2.47
C LEU A 834 33.23 9.76 -1.33
N ALA A 835 34.06 9.03 -0.60
CA ALA A 835 33.63 8.30 0.59
C ALA A 835 33.03 9.27 1.63
N GLY A 836 31.83 8.97 2.11
CA GLY A 836 31.08 9.80 3.05
C GLY A 836 30.00 10.69 2.41
N VAL A 837 30.03 10.96 1.11
CA VAL A 837 28.90 11.62 0.42
C VAL A 837 27.75 10.61 0.29
N GLN A 838 26.57 10.98 0.75
CA GLN A 838 25.38 10.12 0.78
C GLN A 838 24.39 10.47 -0.33
N GLU A 839 23.99 11.74 -0.45
CA GLU A 839 23.01 12.21 -1.44
C GLU A 839 23.39 13.59 -2.00
N LEU A 840 22.93 13.87 -3.22
CA LEU A 840 23.16 15.13 -3.94
C LEU A 840 21.83 15.65 -4.47
N THR A 841 21.36 16.75 -3.89
CA THR A 841 19.99 17.26 -4.14
C THR A 841 20.07 18.61 -4.85
N PRO A 842 19.80 18.66 -6.17
CA PRO A 842 19.88 19.91 -6.93
C PRO A 842 18.64 20.77 -6.70
N GLY A 843 18.85 22.03 -6.34
CA GLY A 843 17.87 23.11 -6.45
C GLY A 843 17.97 23.85 -7.78
N ILE A 844 17.30 25.00 -7.89
CA ILE A 844 17.33 25.82 -9.11
C ILE A 844 18.73 26.38 -9.39
N ARG A 845 19.39 26.94 -8.37
CA ARG A 845 20.74 27.56 -8.46
C ARG A 845 21.67 27.10 -7.34
N SER A 846 21.38 25.95 -6.76
CA SER A 846 22.13 25.40 -5.65
C SER A 846 22.25 23.88 -5.72
N LEU A 847 23.28 23.33 -5.09
CA LEU A 847 23.41 21.91 -4.81
C LEU A 847 23.52 21.72 -3.29
N GLN A 848 22.64 20.93 -2.70
CA GLN A 848 22.85 20.46 -1.33
C GLN A 848 23.56 19.11 -1.38
N ILE A 849 24.62 19.00 -0.60
CA ILE A 849 25.43 17.78 -0.45
C ILE A 849 25.14 17.23 0.94
N HIS A 850 24.48 16.09 1.01
CA HIS A 850 24.31 15.31 2.23
C HIS A 850 25.51 14.38 2.38
N TYR A 851 26.23 14.47 3.49
CA TYR A 851 27.43 13.68 3.74
C TYR A 851 27.52 13.31 5.23
N ASP A 852 28.20 12.20 5.51
CA ASP A 852 28.53 11.77 6.86
C ASP A 852 29.71 12.60 7.39
N ASN A 853 29.44 13.52 8.32
CA ASN A 853 30.46 14.37 8.91
C ASN A 853 31.55 13.59 9.69
N LEU A 854 31.22 12.40 10.21
CA LEU A 854 32.16 11.57 10.96
C LEU A 854 33.16 10.86 10.07
N LEU A 855 32.82 10.65 8.79
CA LEU A 855 33.65 10.01 7.76
C LEU A 855 34.36 11.02 6.85
N LEU A 856 33.70 12.12 6.49
CA LEU A 856 34.21 13.14 5.59
C LEU A 856 34.22 14.52 6.27
N PRO A 857 35.39 14.97 6.79
CA PRO A 857 35.51 16.29 7.38
C PRO A 857 35.15 17.39 6.39
N ARG A 858 34.39 18.40 6.84
CA ARG A 858 33.90 19.49 5.97
C ARG A 858 35.02 20.23 5.23
N GLU A 859 36.16 20.48 5.88
CA GLU A 859 37.31 21.13 5.24
C GLU A 859 37.85 20.32 4.05
N GLN A 860 37.83 19.00 4.15
CA GLN A 860 38.19 18.13 3.05
C GLN A 860 37.15 18.22 1.92
N LEU A 861 35.85 18.20 2.24
CA LEU A 861 34.79 18.40 1.24
C LEU A 861 34.93 19.76 0.53
N LEU A 862 35.17 20.85 1.25
CA LEU A 862 35.39 22.17 0.67
C LEU A 862 36.60 22.21 -0.27
N SER A 863 37.70 21.55 0.10
CA SER A 863 38.89 21.43 -0.76
C SER A 863 38.60 20.63 -2.04
N GLU A 864 37.85 19.54 -1.95
CA GLU A 864 37.42 18.77 -3.13
C GLU A 864 36.50 19.60 -4.02
N LEU A 865 35.56 20.36 -3.44
CA LEU A 865 34.68 21.25 -4.19
C LEU A 865 35.47 22.32 -4.94
N GLU A 866 36.49 22.94 -4.33
CA GLU A 866 37.35 23.89 -5.04
C GLU A 866 38.11 23.26 -6.20
N GLN A 867 38.61 22.04 -6.03
CA GLN A 867 39.28 21.32 -7.11
C GLN A 867 38.30 21.01 -8.25
N ILE A 868 37.07 20.64 -7.93
CA ILE A 868 36.03 20.39 -8.92
C ILE A 868 35.68 21.68 -9.64
N GLU A 869 35.40 22.77 -8.92
CA GLU A 869 35.11 24.10 -9.49
C GLU A 869 36.21 24.57 -10.45
N ALA A 870 37.48 24.40 -10.06
CA ALA A 870 38.63 24.74 -10.90
C ALA A 870 38.75 23.85 -12.16
N SER A 871 38.11 22.69 -12.16
CA SER A 871 38.10 21.72 -13.26
C SER A 871 36.79 21.70 -14.07
N LEU A 872 35.79 22.52 -13.70
CA LEU A 872 34.58 22.65 -14.51
C LEU A 872 34.97 23.33 -15.82
N ASP A 873 34.88 22.57 -16.91
CA ASP A 873 35.14 23.02 -18.28
C ASP A 873 34.18 24.15 -18.69
N ASN A 874 34.28 24.64 -19.93
CA ASN A 874 33.34 25.63 -20.44
C ASN A 874 31.91 25.07 -20.48
N ILE A 875 31.13 25.35 -19.43
CA ILE A 875 29.73 24.89 -19.30
C ILE A 875 28.80 25.45 -20.39
N ASP A 876 29.23 26.46 -21.17
CA ASP A 876 28.48 27.02 -22.31
C ASP A 876 28.25 25.97 -23.40
N GLU A 877 29.15 24.99 -23.52
CA GLU A 877 29.08 23.91 -24.50
C GLU A 877 28.45 22.64 -23.91
N LEU A 878 27.93 22.69 -22.67
CA LEU A 878 27.36 21.52 -22.01
C LEU A 878 26.04 21.13 -22.68
N ILE A 879 25.98 19.85 -23.05
CA ILE A 879 24.80 19.18 -23.58
C ILE A 879 24.41 18.08 -22.59
N VAL A 880 23.14 18.03 -22.22
CA VAL A 880 22.60 17.00 -21.32
C VAL A 880 21.55 16.16 -22.03
N PRO A 881 21.50 14.84 -21.78
CA PRO A 881 20.39 14.00 -22.24
C PRO A 881 19.08 14.53 -21.68
N ALA A 882 18.05 14.57 -22.51
CA ALA A 882 16.73 15.08 -22.16
C ALA A 882 15.65 14.29 -22.90
N ARG A 883 14.39 14.43 -22.48
CA ARG A 883 13.25 13.85 -23.20
C ARG A 883 12.18 14.91 -23.39
N VAL A 884 11.42 14.83 -24.46
CA VAL A 884 10.15 15.56 -24.57
C VAL A 884 9.03 14.62 -24.13
N VAL A 885 8.40 14.92 -23.00
CA VAL A 885 7.31 14.14 -22.41
C VAL A 885 6.00 14.87 -22.71
N HIS A 886 5.18 14.26 -23.56
CA HIS A 886 3.88 14.82 -23.93
C HIS A 886 2.79 14.38 -22.95
N LEU A 887 2.26 15.33 -22.18
CA LEU A 887 1.28 15.06 -21.13
C LEU A 887 -0.13 15.55 -21.52
N PRO A 888 -1.19 14.76 -21.31
CA PRO A 888 -2.55 15.24 -21.45
C PRO A 888 -2.88 16.21 -20.33
N LEU A 889 -3.54 17.32 -20.63
CA LEU A 889 -4.00 18.30 -19.65
C LEU A 889 -5.51 18.55 -19.81
N SER A 890 -6.26 18.23 -18.76
CA SER A 890 -7.64 18.70 -18.59
C SER A 890 -7.58 20.14 -18.08
N TRP A 891 -7.90 21.09 -18.96
CA TRP A 891 -7.90 22.52 -18.65
C TRP A 891 -9.06 22.88 -17.72
N ASP A 892 -8.79 23.64 -16.64
CA ASP A 892 -9.80 24.01 -15.62
C ASP A 892 -10.57 22.81 -15.04
N ASP A 893 -9.83 21.72 -14.75
CA ASP A 893 -10.37 20.44 -14.30
C ASP A 893 -11.26 20.57 -13.04
N GLU A 894 -12.31 19.75 -12.96
CA GLU A 894 -13.30 19.77 -11.88
C GLU A 894 -12.69 19.62 -10.48
N ALA A 895 -11.65 18.78 -10.34
CA ALA A 895 -10.98 18.55 -9.07
C ALA A 895 -10.22 19.80 -8.60
N THR A 896 -9.62 20.54 -9.53
CA THR A 896 -8.92 21.80 -9.20
C THR A 896 -9.90 22.90 -8.80
N ARG A 897 -11.04 23.03 -9.50
CA ARG A 897 -12.13 23.95 -9.11
C ARG A 897 -12.68 23.63 -7.73
N LEU A 898 -12.80 22.34 -7.38
CA LEU A 898 -13.19 21.93 -6.02
C LEU A 898 -12.18 22.39 -4.97
N ALA A 899 -10.88 22.25 -5.24
CA ALA A 899 -9.83 22.72 -4.33
C ALA A 899 -9.86 24.24 -4.13
N ILE A 900 -10.12 25.01 -5.19
CA ILE A 900 -10.26 26.48 -5.11
C ILE A 900 -11.47 26.86 -4.26
N ARG A 901 -12.63 26.21 -4.46
CA ARG A 901 -13.83 26.45 -3.64
C ARG A 901 -13.59 26.14 -2.17
N LYS A 902 -13.01 24.98 -1.86
CA LYS A 902 -12.66 24.61 -0.47
C LYS A 902 -11.74 25.65 0.17
N TYR A 903 -10.76 26.17 -0.57
CA TYR A 903 -9.88 27.22 -0.08
C TYR A 903 -10.61 28.53 0.23
N ASP A 904 -11.47 28.99 -0.70
CA ASP A 904 -12.25 30.22 -0.52
C ASP A 904 -13.25 30.12 0.64
N GLU A 905 -13.84 28.94 0.84
CA GLU A 905 -14.83 28.71 1.90
C GLU A 905 -14.20 28.51 3.29
N VAL A 906 -13.07 27.78 3.38
CA VAL A 906 -12.54 27.27 4.66
C VAL A 906 -11.23 27.95 5.08
N VAL A 907 -10.42 28.44 4.14
CA VAL A 907 -9.06 28.92 4.45
C VAL A 907 -8.95 30.44 4.35
N ARG A 908 -9.26 31.02 3.19
CA ARG A 908 -9.21 32.47 2.98
C ARG A 908 -10.25 32.89 1.96
N LYS A 909 -11.35 33.40 2.50
CA LYS A 909 -12.42 34.00 1.72
C LYS A 909 -11.96 35.24 0.98
N ASP A 910 -12.44 35.39 -0.26
CA ASP A 910 -12.23 36.57 -1.11
C ASP A 910 -10.74 36.83 -1.41
N ALA A 911 -9.89 35.80 -1.44
CA ALA A 911 -8.50 35.95 -1.83
C ALA A 911 -8.39 36.49 -3.26
N PRO A 912 -7.36 37.32 -3.60
CA PRO A 912 -7.30 37.99 -4.91
C PRO A 912 -7.22 37.04 -6.12
N TRP A 913 -6.82 35.79 -5.90
CA TRP A 913 -6.77 34.73 -6.91
C TRP A 913 -8.00 33.82 -6.92
N CYS A 914 -8.98 34.06 -6.04
CA CYS A 914 -10.27 33.38 -6.01
C CYS A 914 -11.36 34.29 -6.62
N PRO A 915 -12.42 33.72 -7.21
CA PRO A 915 -12.71 32.28 -7.34
C PRO A 915 -12.02 31.61 -8.54
N ASP A 916 -11.22 32.35 -9.33
CA ASP A 916 -10.67 31.88 -10.60
C ASP A 916 -9.17 32.21 -10.71
N ASN A 917 -8.35 31.16 -10.55
CA ASN A 917 -6.90 31.25 -10.65
C ASN A 917 -6.43 31.62 -12.06
N ILE A 918 -7.12 31.17 -13.10
CA ILE A 918 -6.72 31.39 -14.50
C ILE A 918 -6.99 32.85 -14.88
N GLU A 919 -8.12 33.41 -14.46
CA GLU A 919 -8.39 34.84 -14.59
C GLU A 919 -7.32 35.66 -13.85
N PHE A 920 -6.94 35.23 -12.64
CA PHE A 920 -5.88 35.89 -11.90
C PHE A 920 -4.54 35.86 -12.65
N ILE A 921 -4.16 34.71 -13.21
CA ILE A 921 -2.95 34.56 -14.04
C ILE A 921 -3.00 35.53 -15.22
N ARG A 922 -4.14 35.62 -15.93
CA ARG A 922 -4.32 36.59 -17.02
C ARG A 922 -4.07 38.02 -16.54
N ARG A 923 -4.71 38.39 -15.42
CA ARG A 923 -4.69 39.76 -14.88
C ARG A 923 -3.30 40.19 -14.46
N ILE A 924 -2.59 39.38 -13.69
CA ILE A 924 -1.26 39.71 -13.16
C ILE A 924 -0.16 39.71 -14.24
N ASN A 925 -0.39 39.04 -15.37
CA ASN A 925 0.52 39.03 -16.52
C ASN A 925 0.20 40.07 -17.60
N GLY A 926 -0.89 40.84 -17.44
CA GLY A 926 -1.29 41.86 -18.41
C GLY A 926 -1.72 41.30 -19.76
N LEU A 927 -2.38 40.14 -19.75
CA LEU A 927 -2.88 39.47 -20.96
C LEU A 927 -4.32 39.90 -21.27
N ASP A 928 -4.66 39.91 -22.56
CA ASP A 928 -5.95 40.40 -23.05
C ASP A 928 -7.10 39.43 -22.72
N SER A 929 -6.82 38.12 -22.69
CA SER A 929 -7.84 37.09 -22.48
C SER A 929 -7.31 35.84 -21.75
N VAL A 930 -8.22 35.06 -21.16
CA VAL A 930 -7.91 33.74 -20.59
C VAL A 930 -7.41 32.77 -21.68
N GLU A 931 -7.87 32.93 -22.93
CA GLU A 931 -7.37 32.16 -24.07
C GLU A 931 -5.89 32.41 -24.36
N ASP A 932 -5.37 33.60 -24.04
CA ASP A 932 -3.92 33.86 -24.15
C ASP A 932 -3.14 33.09 -23.09
N VAL A 933 -3.68 32.94 -21.87
CA VAL A 933 -3.09 32.08 -20.83
C VAL A 933 -3.06 30.64 -21.31
N LYS A 934 -4.19 30.16 -21.82
CA LYS A 934 -4.34 28.80 -22.35
C LYS A 934 -3.32 28.53 -23.46
N ARG A 935 -3.27 29.41 -24.47
CA ARG A 935 -2.32 29.31 -25.58
C ARG A 935 -0.88 29.23 -25.08
N ILE A 936 -0.48 30.11 -24.16
CA ILE A 936 0.89 30.10 -23.60
C ILE A 936 1.18 28.78 -22.88
N VAL A 937 0.23 28.26 -22.09
CA VAL A 937 0.42 26.99 -21.36
C VAL A 937 0.63 25.80 -22.31
N PHE A 938 -0.15 25.73 -23.39
CA PHE A 938 -0.04 24.63 -24.35
C PHE A 938 1.12 24.79 -25.35
N ASP A 939 1.54 26.01 -25.68
CA ASP A 939 2.66 26.29 -26.59
C ASP A 939 4.03 26.20 -25.89
N ALA A 940 4.06 26.22 -24.55
CA ALA A 940 5.29 26.16 -23.77
C ALA A 940 5.98 24.78 -23.79
N SER A 941 7.31 24.81 -23.79
CA SER A 941 8.17 23.66 -23.46
C SER A 941 8.76 23.91 -22.07
N TYR A 942 8.29 23.15 -21.08
CA TYR A 942 8.68 23.34 -19.68
C TYR A 942 9.88 22.46 -19.33
N LEU A 943 11.04 23.07 -19.09
CA LEU A 943 12.24 22.38 -18.67
C LEU A 943 12.15 22.01 -17.19
N VAL A 944 12.25 20.73 -16.85
CA VAL A 944 12.28 20.21 -15.49
C VAL A 944 13.63 20.56 -14.85
N MET A 945 13.60 21.50 -13.91
CA MET A 945 14.78 21.99 -13.21
C MET A 945 15.12 21.13 -12.00
N GLY A 946 14.12 20.57 -11.34
CA GLY A 946 14.27 19.71 -10.17
C GLY A 946 13.04 18.83 -9.98
N LEU A 947 13.13 17.88 -9.06
CA LEU A 947 12.05 17.00 -8.67
C LEU A 947 11.81 17.14 -7.16
N GLY A 948 10.61 16.79 -6.71
CA GLY A 948 10.20 16.91 -5.31
C GLY A 948 9.63 18.27 -4.90
N ASP A 949 9.04 19.04 -5.84
CA ASP A 949 8.31 20.30 -5.58
C ASP A 949 6.78 20.16 -5.87
N VAL A 950 5.97 19.58 -4.98
CA VAL A 950 6.40 18.94 -3.73
C VAL A 950 6.05 17.46 -3.69
N TYR A 951 7.03 16.67 -3.27
CA TYR A 951 7.00 15.20 -3.11
C TYR A 951 6.93 14.36 -4.40
N LEU A 952 7.40 13.11 -4.30
CA LEU A 952 7.16 11.99 -5.21
C LEU A 952 7.34 12.30 -6.71
N GLY A 953 8.47 12.89 -7.08
CA GLY A 953 8.79 13.20 -8.47
C GLY A 953 8.01 14.38 -9.06
N ALA A 954 7.30 15.16 -8.23
CA ALA A 954 6.69 16.41 -8.66
C ALA A 954 7.76 17.36 -9.23
N PRO A 955 7.64 17.83 -10.47
CA PRO A 955 8.66 18.68 -11.07
C PRO A 955 8.53 20.11 -10.55
N VAL A 956 9.68 20.78 -10.37
CA VAL A 956 9.75 22.24 -10.54
C VAL A 956 10.28 22.49 -11.95
N ALA A 957 9.44 23.10 -12.79
CA ALA A 957 9.76 23.32 -14.20
C ALA A 957 9.54 24.77 -14.61
N THR A 958 10.21 25.23 -15.65
CA THR A 958 9.99 26.58 -16.20
C THR A 958 10.00 26.55 -17.73
N PRO A 959 9.19 27.39 -18.40
CA PRO A 959 9.28 27.53 -19.85
C PRO A 959 10.69 27.90 -20.31
N MET A 960 11.19 27.15 -21.29
CA MET A 960 12.45 27.45 -21.96
C MET A 960 12.39 28.84 -22.58
N ASP A 961 11.34 29.15 -23.34
CA ASP A 961 11.12 30.48 -23.89
C ASP A 961 10.65 31.46 -22.79
N PRO A 962 11.43 32.51 -22.47
CA PRO A 962 11.03 33.47 -21.44
C PRO A 962 9.73 34.21 -21.73
N ARG A 963 9.30 34.29 -23.00
CA ARG A 963 8.01 34.89 -23.38
C ARG A 963 6.81 34.09 -22.86
N HIS A 964 7.01 32.80 -22.57
CA HIS A 964 5.98 31.90 -22.04
C HIS A 964 5.98 31.80 -20.50
N ARG A 965 6.89 32.49 -19.81
CA ARG A 965 6.96 32.48 -18.33
C ARG A 965 5.84 33.33 -17.74
N LEU A 966 4.70 32.71 -17.51
CA LEU A 966 3.62 33.29 -16.72
C LEU A 966 4.10 33.42 -15.26
N VAL A 967 4.01 34.63 -14.69
CA VAL A 967 4.40 34.90 -13.30
C VAL A 967 3.16 35.00 -12.44
N THR A 968 3.17 34.35 -11.28
CA THR A 968 2.08 34.35 -10.30
C THR A 968 2.61 34.49 -8.88
N THR A 969 1.72 34.72 -7.91
CA THR A 969 2.05 34.48 -6.50
C THR A 969 1.70 33.05 -6.09
N LYS A 970 2.43 32.50 -5.10
CA LYS A 970 1.95 31.37 -4.32
C LYS A 970 0.77 31.81 -3.42
N TYR A 971 -0.12 30.88 -3.07
CA TYR A 971 -1.23 31.08 -2.13
C TYR A 971 -0.73 31.56 -0.77
N ASN A 972 -1.50 32.44 -0.11
CA ASN A 972 -1.21 32.92 1.24
C ASN A 972 -2.48 32.98 2.12
N PRO A 973 -2.62 32.09 3.14
CA PRO A 973 -1.77 30.91 3.40
C PRO A 973 -1.94 29.84 2.31
N ALA A 974 -1.06 28.84 2.27
CA ALA A 974 -1.16 27.72 1.33
C ALA A 974 -2.46 26.89 1.54
N ARG A 975 -2.88 26.15 0.51
CA ARG A 975 -4.03 25.23 0.62
C ARG A 975 -3.70 24.06 1.53
N THR A 976 -4.70 23.58 2.27
CA THR A 976 -4.63 22.36 3.06
C THR A 976 -4.80 21.09 2.22
N TRP A 977 -5.52 21.18 1.08
CA TRP A 977 -5.74 20.07 0.15
C TRP A 977 -5.57 20.50 -1.32
N THR A 978 -4.90 19.64 -2.09
CA THR A 978 -4.63 19.75 -3.52
C THR A 978 -4.78 18.35 -4.11
N PRO A 979 -5.56 18.18 -5.20
CA PRO A 979 -5.73 16.87 -5.82
C PRO A 979 -4.44 16.41 -6.50
N GLU A 980 -4.25 15.09 -6.52
CA GLU A 980 -3.13 14.43 -7.16
C GLU A 980 -3.02 14.85 -8.65
N ASN A 981 -1.80 15.16 -9.07
CA ASN A 981 -1.41 15.60 -10.42
C ASN A 981 -2.15 16.83 -10.93
N ALA A 982 -2.65 17.67 -10.01
CA ALA A 982 -2.98 19.04 -10.36
C ALA A 982 -1.75 19.75 -10.94
N VAL A 983 -1.96 20.59 -11.94
CA VAL A 983 -0.92 21.41 -12.57
C VAL A 983 -1.11 22.83 -12.10
N GLY A 984 -0.05 23.43 -11.55
CA GLY A 984 -0.08 24.79 -11.02
C GLY A 984 1.12 25.63 -11.44
N ILE A 985 0.95 26.95 -11.38
CA ILE A 985 1.99 27.95 -11.63
C ILE A 985 2.20 28.78 -10.36
N GLY A 986 3.45 28.91 -9.91
CA GLY A 986 3.85 29.64 -8.71
C GLY A 986 5.15 30.39 -8.96
N GLY A 987 5.15 31.72 -8.85
CA GLY A 987 6.27 32.51 -9.39
C GLY A 987 6.34 32.30 -10.91
N ALA A 988 7.54 32.11 -11.45
CA ALA A 988 7.78 31.75 -12.85
C ALA A 988 7.89 30.22 -13.10
N TYR A 989 7.43 29.42 -12.14
CA TYR A 989 7.55 27.96 -12.16
C TYR A 989 6.21 27.27 -12.35
N MET A 990 6.25 26.10 -12.98
CA MET A 990 5.16 25.15 -13.10
C MET A 990 5.50 23.91 -12.27
N CYS A 991 4.49 23.37 -11.58
CA CYS A 991 4.59 22.07 -10.91
C CYS A 991 3.42 21.15 -11.28
N VAL A 992 3.66 19.85 -11.11
CA VAL A 992 2.64 18.80 -11.15
C VAL A 992 2.67 18.07 -9.81
N TYR A 993 1.61 18.19 -9.01
CA TYR A 993 1.59 17.62 -7.66
C TYR A 993 1.67 16.08 -7.71
N GLY A 994 2.71 15.48 -7.11
CA GLY A 994 2.97 14.04 -7.21
C GLY A 994 2.00 13.16 -6.43
N MET A 995 1.32 13.73 -5.43
CA MET A 995 0.35 13.08 -4.56
C MET A 995 -0.70 14.10 -4.09
N GLU A 996 -1.77 13.64 -3.45
CA GLU A 996 -2.68 14.52 -2.72
C GLU A 996 -1.98 15.14 -1.50
N GLY A 997 -2.25 16.41 -1.20
CA GLY A 997 -1.65 17.08 -0.05
C GLY A 997 -1.76 18.61 -0.06
N PRO A 998 -1.03 19.31 0.80
CA PRO A 998 -1.01 20.78 0.80
C PRO A 998 -0.31 21.33 -0.45
N GLY A 999 -0.66 22.56 -0.86
CA GLY A 999 -0.10 23.15 -2.08
C GLY A 999 -0.27 24.66 -2.17
N GLY A 1000 0.71 25.33 -2.82
CA GLY A 1000 0.77 26.79 -2.92
C GLY A 1000 0.60 27.37 -4.32
N TYR A 1001 0.61 26.57 -5.40
CA TYR A 1001 0.65 27.10 -6.78
C TYR A 1001 -0.75 27.38 -7.31
N GLN A 1002 -0.89 28.33 -8.23
CA GLN A 1002 -2.16 28.69 -8.88
C GLN A 1002 -2.53 27.65 -9.95
N PHE A 1003 -3.73 27.07 -9.90
CA PHE A 1003 -4.09 25.98 -10.81
C PHE A 1003 -4.37 26.44 -12.24
N VAL A 1004 -4.02 25.56 -13.19
CA VAL A 1004 -4.41 25.66 -14.60
C VAL A 1004 -5.18 24.43 -15.09
N GLY A 1005 -5.02 23.28 -14.43
CA GLY A 1005 -5.68 22.03 -14.83
C GLY A 1005 -5.16 20.82 -14.07
N ARG A 1006 -5.41 19.62 -14.61
CA ARG A 1006 -4.95 18.33 -14.05
C ARG A 1006 -4.42 17.42 -15.15
N THR A 1007 -3.44 16.58 -14.83
CA THR A 1007 -2.81 15.64 -15.77
C THR A 1007 -2.82 14.19 -15.23
N LEU A 1008 -2.12 13.31 -15.92
CA LEU A 1008 -1.93 11.91 -15.54
C LEU A 1008 -0.91 11.75 -14.39
N GLN A 1009 -0.72 10.52 -13.93
CA GLN A 1009 0.13 10.18 -12.79
C GLN A 1009 1.62 10.46 -13.03
N MET A 1010 2.25 11.19 -12.11
CA MET A 1010 3.73 11.36 -12.08
C MET A 1010 4.44 10.23 -11.33
N TRP A 1011 3.68 9.47 -10.52
CA TRP A 1011 4.18 8.41 -9.66
C TRP A 1011 3.37 7.12 -9.87
N ASN A 1012 4.06 6.00 -10.08
CA ASN A 1012 3.49 4.66 -10.10
C ASN A 1012 4.04 3.87 -8.92
N ARG A 1013 3.16 3.61 -7.96
CA ARG A 1013 3.55 3.04 -6.67
C ARG A 1013 3.95 1.56 -6.78
N TYR A 1014 3.25 0.78 -7.59
CA TYR A 1014 3.34 -0.68 -7.55
C TYR A 1014 3.90 -1.29 -8.83
N ARG A 1015 3.58 -0.74 -10.00
CA ARG A 1015 3.89 -1.36 -11.29
C ARG A 1015 5.07 -0.69 -11.96
N GLN A 1016 5.91 -1.51 -12.58
CA GLN A 1016 6.84 -1.03 -13.59
C GLN A 1016 6.19 -1.18 -14.97
N THR A 1017 6.30 -0.13 -15.78
CA THR A 1017 5.74 -0.09 -17.14
C THR A 1017 6.78 0.53 -18.08
N GLU A 1018 6.48 0.62 -19.38
CA GLU A 1018 7.35 1.31 -20.33
C GLU A 1018 7.63 2.77 -19.91
N ALA A 1019 6.61 3.48 -19.41
CA ALA A 1019 6.75 4.85 -18.92
C ALA A 1019 7.40 4.91 -17.52
N PHE A 1020 7.21 3.88 -16.69
CA PHE A 1020 7.67 3.80 -15.30
C PHE A 1020 8.71 2.69 -15.11
N SER A 1021 9.95 2.91 -15.57
CA SER A 1021 11.09 2.06 -15.21
C SER A 1021 11.54 2.23 -13.75
N LYS A 1022 11.10 3.34 -13.13
CA LYS A 1022 11.19 3.69 -11.72
C LYS A 1022 9.80 4.19 -11.29
N PRO A 1023 9.52 4.32 -9.99
CA PRO A 1023 8.22 4.84 -9.56
C PRO A 1023 7.89 6.24 -10.08
N TRP A 1024 8.87 7.09 -10.37
CA TRP A 1024 8.66 8.43 -10.91
C TRP A 1024 8.80 8.49 -12.44
N LEU A 1025 7.96 9.29 -13.10
CA LEU A 1025 7.93 9.43 -14.56
C LEU A 1025 9.05 10.32 -15.10
N LEU A 1026 9.30 11.46 -14.45
CA LEU A 1026 10.12 12.56 -14.97
C LEU A 1026 11.58 12.49 -14.50
N ARG A 1027 12.49 13.07 -15.27
CA ARG A 1027 13.93 13.19 -15.01
C ARG A 1027 14.35 14.66 -15.06
N PHE A 1028 15.51 14.97 -14.48
CA PHE A 1028 16.10 16.30 -14.66
C PHE A 1028 16.30 16.60 -16.14
N PHE A 1029 15.97 17.83 -16.54
CA PHE A 1029 16.04 18.35 -17.92
C PHE A 1029 15.07 17.72 -18.92
N ASP A 1030 14.12 16.88 -18.48
CA ASP A 1030 12.97 16.59 -19.32
C ASP A 1030 12.24 17.89 -19.70
N GLN A 1031 11.62 17.88 -20.86
CA GLN A 1031 10.77 18.94 -21.38
C GLN A 1031 9.32 18.45 -21.36
N ILE A 1032 8.48 19.07 -20.54
CA ILE A 1032 7.06 18.77 -20.51
C ILE A 1032 6.37 19.62 -21.57
N LYS A 1033 5.54 18.97 -22.41
CA LYS A 1033 4.62 19.63 -23.34
C LYS A 1033 3.22 19.12 -23.11
N PHE A 1034 2.26 20.03 -22.94
CA PHE A 1034 0.87 19.65 -22.75
C PHE A 1034 0.13 19.55 -24.09
N TYR A 1035 -0.87 18.67 -24.15
CA TYR A 1035 -1.93 18.70 -25.15
C TYR A 1035 -3.29 18.57 -24.46
N GLU A 1036 -4.29 19.23 -25.02
CA GLU A 1036 -5.61 19.32 -24.38
C GLU A 1036 -6.36 17.99 -24.49
N VAL A 1037 -7.01 17.59 -23.39
CA VAL A 1037 -8.00 16.52 -23.33
C VAL A 1037 -9.20 16.98 -22.51
N SER A 1038 -10.36 16.36 -22.70
CA SER A 1038 -11.50 16.55 -21.82
C SER A 1038 -11.28 15.91 -20.45
N ALA A 1039 -12.09 16.32 -19.45
CA ALA A 1039 -12.05 15.71 -18.12
C ALA A 1039 -12.42 14.22 -18.14
N GLU A 1040 -13.35 13.81 -19.02
CA GLU A 1040 -13.75 12.41 -19.19
C GLU A 1040 -12.62 11.56 -19.79
N GLU A 1041 -11.98 12.06 -20.87
CA GLU A 1041 -10.80 11.41 -21.45
C GLU A 1041 -9.65 11.31 -20.44
N LEU A 1042 -9.43 12.34 -19.61
CA LEU A 1042 -8.39 12.29 -18.59
C LEU A 1042 -8.65 11.20 -17.55
N LEU A 1043 -9.90 10.97 -17.15
CA LEU A 1043 -10.23 9.92 -16.18
C LEU A 1043 -9.92 8.52 -16.74
N ASP A 1044 -10.27 8.27 -18.01
CA ASP A 1044 -9.92 7.02 -18.72
C ASP A 1044 -8.40 6.83 -18.81
N ILE A 1045 -7.65 7.89 -19.14
CA ILE A 1045 -6.18 7.87 -19.17
C ILE A 1045 -5.62 7.56 -17.79
N ARG A 1046 -6.15 8.20 -16.74
CA ARG A 1046 -5.69 8.03 -15.35
C ARG A 1046 -5.94 6.61 -14.82
N GLU A 1047 -6.93 5.90 -15.33
CA GLU A 1047 -7.17 4.50 -15.01
C GLU A 1047 -6.17 3.57 -15.71
N LYS A 1048 -5.93 3.80 -17.01
CA LYS A 1048 -5.09 2.95 -17.88
C LYS A 1048 -3.59 3.17 -17.71
N HIS A 1049 -3.16 4.40 -17.44
CA HIS A 1049 -1.74 4.77 -17.46
C HIS A 1049 -0.91 4.04 -16.40
N PRO A 1050 -1.32 3.95 -15.12
CA PRO A 1050 -0.57 3.19 -14.12
C PRO A 1050 -0.49 1.68 -14.42
N GLN A 1051 -1.39 1.16 -15.26
CA GLN A 1051 -1.41 -0.24 -15.70
C GLN A 1051 -0.51 -0.49 -16.93
N GLY A 1052 0.02 0.57 -17.55
CA GLY A 1052 0.81 0.46 -18.79
C GLY A 1052 -0.03 0.39 -20.06
N HIS A 1053 -1.35 0.63 -19.98
CA HIS A 1053 -2.29 0.57 -21.10
C HIS A 1053 -2.51 1.94 -21.78
N TYR A 1054 -1.73 2.95 -21.42
CA TYR A 1054 -1.71 4.25 -22.06
C TYR A 1054 -0.31 4.59 -22.59
N PRO A 1055 -0.10 4.67 -23.92
CA PRO A 1055 1.20 4.93 -24.50
C PRO A 1055 1.54 6.43 -24.43
N VAL A 1056 2.17 6.85 -23.33
CA VAL A 1056 2.67 8.24 -23.21
C VAL A 1056 3.75 8.46 -24.26
N LYS A 1057 3.59 9.49 -25.08
CA LYS A 1057 4.56 9.86 -26.10
C LYS A 1057 5.78 10.52 -25.44
N ILE A 1058 6.92 9.82 -25.50
CA ILE A 1058 8.22 10.28 -24.99
C ILE A 1058 9.21 10.28 -26.15
N GLU A 1059 9.83 11.43 -26.43
CA GLU A 1059 10.85 11.59 -27.47
C GLU A 1059 12.22 11.81 -26.83
N GLU A 1060 13.20 10.94 -27.12
CA GLU A 1060 14.58 11.16 -26.68
C GLU A 1060 15.20 12.34 -27.44
N THR A 1061 15.88 13.23 -26.73
CA THR A 1061 16.52 14.44 -27.27
C THR A 1061 17.72 14.82 -26.41
N GLU A 1062 18.34 15.95 -26.71
CA GLU A 1062 19.33 16.59 -25.88
C GLU A 1062 18.93 18.05 -25.61
N PHE A 1063 19.40 18.61 -24.50
CA PHE A 1063 19.32 20.05 -24.24
C PHE A 1063 20.72 20.65 -24.31
N SER A 1064 20.90 21.63 -25.18
CA SER A 1064 22.15 22.37 -25.39
C SER A 1064 22.03 23.77 -24.80
N LEU A 1065 22.97 24.14 -23.90
CA LEU A 1065 22.99 25.49 -23.34
C LEU A 1065 23.30 26.56 -24.39
N ALA A 1066 24.13 26.23 -25.39
CA ALA A 1066 24.46 27.12 -26.50
C ALA A 1066 23.25 27.43 -27.41
N ASP A 1067 22.41 26.42 -27.68
CA ASP A 1067 21.19 26.60 -28.46
C ASP A 1067 20.18 27.45 -27.70
N TYR A 1068 20.06 27.23 -26.39
CA TYR A 1068 19.25 28.06 -25.51
C TYR A 1068 19.73 29.52 -25.51
N GLN A 1069 21.04 29.77 -25.40
CA GLN A 1069 21.57 31.14 -25.45
C GLN A 1069 21.30 31.80 -26.81
N SER A 1070 21.42 31.05 -27.91
CA SER A 1070 21.10 31.55 -29.25
C SER A 1070 19.63 31.96 -29.38
N LEU A 1071 18.71 31.20 -28.77
CA LEU A 1071 17.28 31.53 -28.72
C LEU A 1071 17.02 32.83 -27.92
N LEU A 1072 17.73 33.02 -26.80
CA LEU A 1072 17.64 34.24 -26.01
C LEU A 1072 18.12 35.46 -26.81
N ASP A 1073 19.23 35.33 -27.53
CA ASP A 1073 19.82 36.40 -28.33
C ASP A 1073 18.92 36.74 -29.53
N GLU A 1074 18.34 35.74 -30.20
CA GLU A 1074 17.43 35.92 -31.34
C GLU A 1074 16.16 36.68 -30.95
N HIS A 1075 15.58 36.38 -29.79
CA HIS A 1075 14.31 36.98 -29.33
C HIS A 1075 14.48 38.03 -28.21
N ALA A 1076 15.68 38.58 -28.03
CA ALA A 1076 16.00 39.46 -26.90
C ALA A 1076 15.04 40.67 -26.76
N ASP A 1077 14.68 41.30 -27.88
CA ASP A 1077 13.76 42.45 -27.89
C ASP A 1077 12.33 42.04 -27.49
N GLU A 1078 11.82 40.93 -28.02
CA GLU A 1078 10.48 40.41 -27.69
C GLU A 1078 10.38 39.97 -26.23
N ILE A 1079 11.43 39.31 -25.71
CA ILE A 1079 11.54 38.92 -24.30
C ILE A 1079 11.48 40.18 -23.41
N LYS A 1080 12.22 41.23 -23.78
CA LYS A 1080 12.24 42.49 -23.05
C LYS A 1080 10.87 43.18 -23.04
N GLU A 1081 10.17 43.20 -24.17
CA GLU A 1081 8.82 43.74 -24.26
C GLU A 1081 7.82 42.95 -23.40
N SER A 1082 7.88 41.61 -23.46
CA SER A 1082 7.01 40.75 -22.64
C SER A 1082 7.24 40.96 -21.14
N LYS A 1083 8.50 41.00 -20.70
CA LYS A 1083 8.85 41.30 -19.30
C LYS A 1083 8.37 42.68 -18.87
N ALA A 1084 8.52 43.70 -19.72
CA ALA A 1084 8.05 45.06 -19.39
C ALA A 1084 6.52 45.13 -19.22
N ARG A 1085 5.76 44.42 -20.08
CA ARG A 1085 4.30 44.29 -19.95
C ARG A 1085 3.91 43.60 -18.64
N GLN A 1086 4.54 42.46 -18.35
CA GLN A 1086 4.27 41.68 -17.15
C GLN A 1086 4.60 42.48 -15.88
N GLN A 1087 5.76 43.13 -15.82
CA GLN A 1087 6.16 43.97 -14.68
C GLN A 1087 5.15 45.09 -14.42
N LYS A 1088 4.68 45.76 -15.47
CA LYS A 1088 3.66 46.80 -15.34
C LYS A 1088 2.34 46.24 -14.78
N ALA A 1089 1.87 45.11 -15.30
CA ALA A 1089 0.63 44.49 -14.82
C ALA A 1089 0.74 43.99 -13.37
N PHE A 1090 1.93 43.51 -13.00
CA PHE A 1090 2.25 43.10 -11.64
C PHE A 1090 2.22 44.28 -10.65
N GLU A 1091 2.82 45.41 -11.02
CA GLU A 1091 2.77 46.65 -10.23
C GLU A 1091 1.32 47.16 -10.08
N GLU A 1092 0.53 47.11 -11.15
CA GLU A 1092 -0.91 47.44 -11.11
C GLU A 1092 -1.70 46.51 -10.18
N GLU A 1093 -1.41 45.19 -10.20
CA GLU A 1093 -2.05 44.22 -9.32
C GLU A 1093 -1.67 44.42 -7.85
N ARG A 1094 -0.38 44.68 -7.57
CA ARG A 1094 0.09 45.00 -6.23
C ARG A 1094 -0.60 46.25 -5.68
N GLN A 1095 -0.70 47.31 -6.48
CA GLN A 1095 -1.40 48.53 -6.06
C GLN A 1095 -2.87 48.24 -5.75
N ARG A 1096 -3.55 47.39 -6.54
CA ARG A 1096 -4.93 46.95 -6.23
C ARG A 1096 -5.04 46.27 -4.87
N TRP A 1097 -4.05 45.47 -4.47
CA TRP A 1097 -4.06 44.79 -3.17
C TRP A 1097 -3.79 45.75 -2.01
N GLU A 1098 -2.93 46.74 -2.22
CA GLU A 1098 -2.70 47.81 -1.25
C GLU A 1098 -3.99 48.64 -1.05
N ASP A 1099 -4.65 49.01 -2.15
CA ASP A 1099 -5.88 49.80 -2.15
C ASP A 1099 -7.07 49.05 -1.55
N SER A 1100 -7.15 47.72 -1.74
CA SER A 1100 -8.21 46.86 -1.20
C SER A 1100 -7.94 46.36 0.22
N GLY A 1101 -6.77 46.67 0.79
CA GLY A 1101 -6.33 46.18 2.10
C GLY A 1101 -5.93 44.70 2.13
N GLN A 1102 -5.86 44.03 0.98
CA GLN A 1102 -5.47 42.61 0.86
C GLN A 1102 -3.96 42.38 0.94
N ALA A 1103 -3.14 43.42 0.75
CA ALA A 1103 -1.69 43.36 0.86
C ALA A 1103 -1.19 43.04 2.28
N ASN A 1104 -1.93 43.46 3.31
CA ASN A 1104 -1.57 43.28 4.72
C ASN A 1104 -2.44 42.22 5.42
N PHE A 1105 -2.98 41.24 4.67
CA PHE A 1105 -3.80 40.19 5.25
C PHE A 1105 -2.99 39.38 6.27
N VAL A 1106 -3.36 39.50 7.54
CA VAL A 1106 -2.88 38.66 8.63
C VAL A 1106 -4.04 37.76 9.03
N ALA A 1107 -3.88 36.45 8.90
CA ALA A 1107 -4.86 35.49 9.41
C ALA A 1107 -5.09 35.78 10.89
N THR A 1108 -6.34 36.08 11.26
CA THR A 1108 -6.69 36.42 12.65
C THR A 1108 -6.98 35.11 13.39
N GLU A 1109 -6.08 34.69 14.27
CA GLU A 1109 -6.37 33.60 15.21
C GLU A 1109 -7.24 34.16 16.34
N ILE A 1110 -8.41 33.55 16.55
CA ILE A 1110 -9.34 33.91 17.62
C ILE A 1110 -8.87 33.18 18.88
N GLU A 1111 -8.12 33.85 19.77
CA GLU A 1111 -7.93 33.36 21.13
C GLU A 1111 -9.24 33.52 21.92
N GLN A 1112 -9.85 32.42 22.35
CA GLN A 1112 -10.94 32.42 23.32
C GLN A 1112 -10.63 31.54 24.53
N SER A 1113 -11.07 32.01 25.69
CA SER A 1113 -10.84 31.45 27.02
C SER A 1113 -11.59 30.14 27.24
N SER A 1114 -10.91 29.14 27.83
CA SER A 1114 -11.50 27.88 28.27
C SER A 1114 -12.61 28.10 29.31
N VAL A 1115 -13.76 27.48 29.08
CA VAL A 1115 -14.88 27.42 30.03
C VAL A 1115 -14.78 26.08 30.75
N GLN A 1116 -14.53 26.08 32.07
CA GLN A 1116 -14.66 24.87 32.88
C GLN A 1116 -16.13 24.62 33.22
N THR A 1117 -16.67 23.50 32.74
CA THR A 1117 -18.01 23.02 33.09
C THR A 1117 -17.93 22.11 34.32
N GLU A 1118 -18.67 22.42 35.39
CA GLU A 1118 -18.82 21.53 36.56
C GLU A 1118 -19.75 20.35 36.18
N LEU A 1119 -19.29 19.11 36.36
CA LEU A 1119 -20.05 17.89 36.07
C LEU A 1119 -20.89 17.45 37.28
N GLU A 1120 -22.13 17.01 37.05
CA GLU A 1120 -23.02 16.45 38.10
C GLU A 1120 -22.74 14.95 38.36
N GLU A 1121 -23.23 14.41 39.48
CA GLU A 1121 -23.07 13.00 39.85
C GLU A 1121 -23.78 12.08 38.83
N GLY A 1122 -23.03 11.20 38.16
CA GLY A 1122 -23.52 10.35 37.07
C GLY A 1122 -23.25 10.88 35.65
N GLN A 1123 -22.59 12.04 35.53
CA GLN A 1123 -22.12 12.59 34.26
C GLN A 1123 -20.61 12.37 34.06
N GLU A 1124 -20.22 12.06 32.82
CA GLU A 1124 -18.82 11.94 32.40
C GLU A 1124 -18.57 12.84 31.19
N ALA A 1125 -17.51 13.63 31.22
CA ALA A 1125 -17.10 14.44 30.08
C ALA A 1125 -16.30 13.59 29.09
N ILE A 1126 -16.71 13.65 27.82
CA ILE A 1126 -15.86 13.25 26.70
C ILE A 1126 -15.02 14.47 26.35
N GLU A 1127 -13.74 14.38 26.67
CA GLU A 1127 -12.76 15.46 26.48
C GLU A 1127 -12.02 15.30 25.15
N SER A 1128 -11.58 16.41 24.58
CA SER A 1128 -10.72 16.39 23.41
C SER A 1128 -9.38 15.77 23.75
N HIS A 1129 -8.95 14.75 23.01
CA HIS A 1129 -7.64 14.12 23.23
C HIS A 1129 -6.47 14.99 22.74
N VAL A 1130 -6.75 15.95 21.86
CA VAL A 1130 -5.76 16.82 21.21
C VAL A 1130 -6.27 18.26 21.12
N ALA A 1131 -5.39 19.22 20.84
CA ALA A 1131 -5.83 20.56 20.46
C ALA A 1131 -6.13 20.60 18.95
N GLY A 1132 -7.25 21.21 18.53
CA GLY A 1132 -7.69 21.25 17.14
C GLY A 1132 -8.95 22.11 16.92
N ASN A 1133 -9.52 22.04 15.72
CA ASN A 1133 -10.83 22.62 15.38
C ASN A 1133 -11.90 21.52 15.40
N ILE A 1134 -13.12 21.80 15.80
CA ILE A 1134 -14.24 20.86 15.60
C ILE A 1134 -14.67 20.95 14.14
N TRP A 1135 -14.50 19.88 13.37
CA TRP A 1135 -14.97 19.81 11.98
C TRP A 1135 -16.47 19.54 11.93
N GLN A 1136 -16.91 18.52 12.67
CA GLN A 1136 -18.31 18.09 12.67
C GLN A 1136 -18.73 17.53 14.02
N VAL A 1137 -19.99 17.76 14.39
CA VAL A 1137 -20.64 17.12 15.54
C VAL A 1137 -21.63 16.10 15.01
N LEU A 1138 -21.52 14.83 15.45
CA LEU A 1138 -22.28 13.70 14.87
C LEU A 1138 -23.48 13.26 15.71
N VAL A 1139 -23.63 13.82 16.90
CA VAL A 1139 -24.69 13.45 17.86
C VAL A 1139 -25.44 14.68 18.35
N GLU A 1140 -26.63 14.46 18.89
CA GLU A 1140 -27.48 15.50 19.49
C GLU A 1140 -27.73 15.22 20.99
N PRO A 1141 -27.99 16.25 21.82
CA PRO A 1141 -28.42 16.04 23.20
C PRO A 1141 -29.69 15.18 23.28
N GLY A 1142 -29.70 14.19 24.17
CA GLY A 1142 -30.75 13.19 24.33
C GLY A 1142 -30.52 11.89 23.54
N GLN A 1143 -29.49 11.82 22.69
CA GLN A 1143 -29.15 10.61 21.92
C GLN A 1143 -28.42 9.58 22.79
N THR A 1144 -28.84 8.31 22.72
CA THR A 1144 -28.12 7.20 23.36
C THR A 1144 -26.92 6.81 22.52
N VAL A 1145 -25.75 6.69 23.17
CA VAL A 1145 -24.49 6.25 22.56
C VAL A 1145 -23.94 5.07 23.35
N LYS A 1146 -23.26 4.15 22.65
CA LYS A 1146 -22.46 3.10 23.24
C LYS A 1146 -21.01 3.55 23.38
N GLU A 1147 -20.31 2.93 24.30
CA GLU A 1147 -18.85 3.04 24.39
C GLU A 1147 -18.23 2.73 23.02
N ASN A 1148 -17.34 3.61 22.56
CA ASN A 1148 -16.69 3.66 21.26
C ASN A 1148 -17.54 4.17 20.07
N ASP A 1149 -18.80 4.58 20.26
CA ASP A 1149 -19.53 5.27 19.19
C ASP A 1149 -18.86 6.62 18.87
N VAL A 1150 -18.71 6.96 17.59
CA VAL A 1150 -18.13 8.25 17.18
C VAL A 1150 -19.14 9.37 17.42
N VAL A 1151 -18.73 10.38 18.19
CA VAL A 1151 -19.59 11.49 18.64
C VAL A 1151 -19.24 12.84 18.00
N MET A 1152 -17.97 13.06 17.65
CA MET A 1152 -17.49 14.27 16.97
C MET A 1152 -16.31 13.97 16.05
N ILE A 1153 -16.02 14.87 15.11
CA ILE A 1153 -14.81 14.86 14.28
C ILE A 1153 -14.05 16.16 14.54
N LEU A 1154 -12.77 16.05 14.90
CA LEU A 1154 -11.84 17.17 15.07
C LEU A 1154 -10.89 17.25 13.87
N GLU A 1155 -10.53 18.45 13.45
CA GLU A 1155 -9.37 18.71 12.61
C GLU A 1155 -8.19 19.12 13.51
N ALA A 1156 -7.19 18.23 13.65
CA ALA A 1156 -5.96 18.52 14.38
C ALA A 1156 -4.78 17.86 13.68
N MET A 1157 -3.57 18.44 13.80
CA MET A 1157 -2.36 17.87 13.19
C MET A 1157 -2.49 17.64 11.67
N LYS A 1158 -3.32 18.44 10.97
CA LYS A 1158 -3.70 18.30 9.55
C LYS A 1158 -4.47 17.01 9.22
N MET A 1159 -5.15 16.44 10.20
CA MET A 1159 -5.93 15.21 10.07
C MET A 1159 -7.33 15.40 10.65
N GLU A 1160 -8.30 14.67 10.10
CA GLU A 1160 -9.59 14.45 10.75
C GLU A 1160 -9.43 13.35 11.81
N LEU A 1161 -9.87 13.61 13.03
CA LEU A 1161 -9.78 12.72 14.19
C LEU A 1161 -11.17 12.49 14.76
N GLU A 1162 -11.58 11.23 14.77
CA GLU A 1162 -12.81 10.81 15.41
C GLU A 1162 -12.67 10.88 16.94
N VAL A 1163 -13.63 11.54 17.58
CA VAL A 1163 -13.81 11.51 19.03
C VAL A 1163 -14.89 10.48 19.31
N THR A 1164 -14.55 9.47 20.10
CA THR A 1164 -15.46 8.38 20.47
C THR A 1164 -15.94 8.49 21.90
N ALA A 1165 -17.11 7.95 22.19
CA ALA A 1165 -17.63 7.91 23.54
C ALA A 1165 -16.81 6.99 24.46
N SER A 1166 -16.29 7.51 25.58
CA SER A 1166 -15.53 6.72 26.57
C SER A 1166 -16.40 5.76 27.37
N VAL A 1167 -17.71 5.99 27.40
CA VAL A 1167 -18.70 5.23 28.16
C VAL A 1167 -20.03 5.16 27.41
N SER A 1168 -20.84 4.14 27.70
CA SER A 1168 -22.22 4.06 27.21
C SER A 1168 -23.13 4.96 28.05
N GLY A 1169 -24.07 5.66 27.43
CA GLY A 1169 -25.01 6.54 28.12
C GLY A 1169 -25.84 7.41 27.17
N VAL A 1170 -26.43 8.48 27.69
CA VAL A 1170 -27.20 9.46 26.91
C VAL A 1170 -26.43 10.76 26.85
N ILE A 1171 -26.25 11.34 25.66
CA ILE A 1171 -25.62 12.66 25.49
C ILE A 1171 -26.46 13.69 26.25
N ASP A 1172 -25.88 14.35 27.25
CA ASP A 1172 -26.56 15.36 28.05
C ASP A 1172 -26.37 16.76 27.44
N THR A 1173 -25.11 17.13 27.17
CA THR A 1173 -24.75 18.47 26.69
C THR A 1173 -23.62 18.38 25.65
N ILE A 1174 -23.70 19.23 24.61
CA ILE A 1174 -22.61 19.48 23.66
C ILE A 1174 -21.98 20.82 24.02
N CYS A 1175 -20.69 20.83 24.35
CA CYS A 1175 -20.02 22.01 24.90
C CYS A 1175 -19.59 23.02 23.83
N HIS A 1176 -19.35 22.57 22.59
CA HIS A 1176 -18.82 23.38 21.50
C HIS A 1176 -19.46 23.01 20.15
N GLU A 1177 -19.66 24.01 19.29
CA GLU A 1177 -20.23 23.83 17.94
C GLU A 1177 -19.13 23.56 16.88
N ALA A 1178 -19.54 23.08 15.69
CA ALA A 1178 -18.64 22.94 14.55
C ALA A 1178 -17.99 24.29 14.17
N GLY A 1179 -16.69 24.25 13.86
CA GLY A 1179 -15.85 25.41 13.63
C GLY A 1179 -15.15 25.97 14.88
N ALA A 1180 -15.49 25.51 16.09
CA ALA A 1180 -14.84 25.96 17.32
C ALA A 1180 -13.44 25.35 17.50
N GLN A 1181 -12.49 26.15 18.01
CA GLN A 1181 -11.19 25.66 18.47
C GLN A 1181 -11.30 25.06 19.87
N VAL A 1182 -10.59 23.95 20.09
CA VAL A 1182 -10.58 23.20 21.36
C VAL A 1182 -9.16 22.82 21.75
N HIS A 1183 -8.89 22.77 23.05
CA HIS A 1183 -7.63 22.32 23.62
C HIS A 1183 -7.67 20.85 24.04
N ALA A 1184 -6.49 20.22 24.14
CA ALA A 1184 -6.40 18.87 24.70
C ALA A 1184 -6.84 18.88 26.18
N GLY A 1185 -7.77 18.00 26.54
CA GLY A 1185 -8.41 17.93 27.87
C GLY A 1185 -9.60 18.87 28.04
N GLU A 1186 -10.02 19.60 27.00
CA GLU A 1186 -11.23 20.42 27.05
C GLU A 1186 -12.49 19.55 26.87
N PRO A 1187 -13.53 19.67 27.72
CA PRO A 1187 -14.77 18.92 27.57
C PRO A 1187 -15.48 19.25 26.25
N LEU A 1188 -15.67 18.26 25.39
CA LEU A 1188 -16.37 18.42 24.11
C LEU A 1188 -17.87 18.19 24.25
N LEU A 1189 -18.24 17.17 25.03
CA LEU A 1189 -19.62 16.84 25.34
C LEU A 1189 -19.69 16.03 26.63
N VAL A 1190 -20.87 16.00 27.25
CA VAL A 1190 -21.13 15.34 28.54
C VAL A 1190 -22.10 14.20 28.33
N VAL A 1191 -21.80 13.02 28.87
CA VAL A 1191 -22.64 11.81 28.81
C VAL A 1191 -23.20 11.52 30.19
N ASN A 1192 -24.51 11.35 30.27
CA ASN A 1192 -25.17 10.84 31.46
C ASN A 1192 -25.17 9.31 31.45
N THR A 1193 -24.38 8.71 32.34
CA THR A 1193 -24.18 7.25 32.46
C THR A 1193 -25.31 6.55 33.23
N THR A 1194 -26.18 7.31 33.89
CA THR A 1194 -27.30 6.79 34.68
C THR A 1194 -28.64 6.76 33.93
N ALA A 1195 -28.67 7.31 32.72
CA ALA A 1195 -29.88 7.46 31.90
C ALA A 1195 -30.07 6.38 30.81
N ALA A 1196 -29.22 5.33 30.80
CA ALA A 1196 -29.22 4.26 29.80
C ALA A 1196 -30.37 3.25 29.94
#